data_AF-L8WV83-F1
#
_entry.id   AF-L8WV83-F1
#
_cell.length_a   1.000
_cell.length_b   1.000
_cell.length_c   1.000
_cell.angle_alpha   90.00
_cell.angle_beta   90.00
_cell.angle_gamma   90.00
#
_symmetry.space_group_name_H-M   'P 1'
#
loop_
_entity.id
_entity.type
_entity.pdbx_description
1 polymer ?
#
loop_
_entity_poly.entity_id
_entity_poly.type
_entity_poly.pdbx_seq_one_letter_code
_entity_poly.pdbx_strand_id
1 'polypeptide(L)'
;MNSGHELTWYLSGLDTSSILEMGLIRRLLWTIPALPIFWILYNSYLDSLASLSPQGCRMSWMSPSYIVQDDFNTSWTPLARRYSLLLYREVGWDSEQTNGRPVLFIPGNAGSSHQVRSIASSAARQIYTTPHVRSTDIPANVEPLDLYAGPSTFDLEFNEDLSALHGPTLQTQTAYVQAALKYIISKYPDKHDLQVTLLGHSMGGIVALNALVCPHHRSLVRAVITMSSPHSLPPARLDRDIEQVFDNSIDVLWKIPANGSAIENPPVLALCGGATDNMIPMESCMLPPPPVGANHDSALYRRTIFTSGLDGTWTGIGHREMVWCHQVRWRVARASLELAVAEPSARGPILDRWFAGGVNLNPSRPRLPASHSPPEHISDGYLSRSSLPVGTSVFHFPIQSLGSRLVILLSSGRILGVSPEKDVVTEVEVDLCQPRESSNVFCPPINSGSTRLIPNPSLKGLFPVPGEGTDESEGVVVWESDVTTTSEGYFSVTVSSKREGGSWLVARLEQSDSLEFATGKLAPFFGSTEIKIPKTKSLIRRIWIPNLISNAMVVYRATFNHEGDCTIHTSSEIESHFHRTLPSARNPVLHTHNSGPFIGTKYGLNITVYASGECQVNAIQFHVDWRISFGRVASRLWAGVFAWAIATVAAMNALAWYEWNENKQFITPFESFEQITKRLAAPALVGVTILSTLPLPRSFLLGVNGESVFSILAPICLALAIMTVGCSCYVLSVFQWICSGLYNLLHAVGLATDLDNRRPPFTRSFMVFHLFVGALVIVTSRVHLARQASHLLLTMFWMLPLIAPVLIVWARTLVTAGLTTSFDGDHNILKVMFVVMSVELRVLDAPSNSVASCYAGLSSIAMLLGPRYTYVLYLIFNVCCACFVIGTIMGSRR
;
A
#
# COMPACT_ATOMS: atom_id res chain seq x y z
N MET A 1 -31.13 44.28 -63.42
CA MET A 1 -32.28 45.16 -63.05
C MET A 1 -33.39 44.26 -62.53
N ASN A 2 -34.00 44.67 -61.40
CA ASN A 2 -35.08 44.05 -60.61
C ASN A 2 -34.69 42.76 -59.86
N SER A 3 -34.32 42.71 -58.57
CA SER A 3 -34.76 43.39 -57.33
C SER A 3 -36.21 43.14 -56.91
N GLY A 4 -36.36 42.37 -55.82
CA GLY A 4 -37.49 42.46 -54.90
C GLY A 4 -38.45 41.26 -54.93
N HIS A 5 -38.28 40.31 -54.00
CA HIS A 5 -39.33 39.89 -53.07
C HIS A 5 -38.75 38.92 -52.02
N GLU A 6 -39.37 38.97 -50.84
CA GLU A 6 -39.17 38.13 -49.64
C GLU A 6 -38.17 38.62 -48.59
N LEU A 7 -38.64 39.62 -47.83
CA LEU A 7 -38.10 40.04 -46.54
C LEU A 7 -39.29 40.22 -45.59
N THR A 8 -39.81 39.13 -45.03
CA THR A 8 -40.74 39.13 -43.87
C THR A 8 -40.85 37.73 -43.26
N TRP A 9 -40.01 37.41 -42.28
CA TRP A 9 -40.32 36.59 -41.08
C TRP A 9 -39.26 36.88 -40.01
N TYR A 10 -39.18 38.15 -39.59
CA TYR A 10 -38.61 38.56 -38.31
C TYR A 10 -39.80 38.85 -37.42
N LEU A 11 -40.11 37.96 -36.47
CA LEU A 11 -40.85 38.18 -35.20
C LEU A 11 -41.30 36.83 -34.60
N SER A 12 -40.35 36.10 -34.03
CA SER A 12 -40.56 35.12 -32.95
C SER A 12 -39.27 34.92 -32.14
N GLY A 13 -38.53 36.01 -31.91
CA GLY A 13 -37.39 36.03 -31.00
C GLY A 13 -37.85 36.56 -29.65
N LEU A 14 -38.13 35.67 -28.70
CA LEU A 14 -38.16 35.96 -27.25
C LEU A 14 -38.09 34.71 -26.36
N ASP A 15 -38.15 33.48 -26.90
CA ASP A 15 -38.03 32.24 -26.08
C ASP A 15 -36.79 31.36 -26.38
N THR A 16 -36.05 31.62 -27.46
CA THR A 16 -34.87 30.81 -27.82
C THR A 16 -33.59 31.29 -27.13
N SER A 17 -33.46 32.58 -26.83
CA SER A 17 -32.32 33.13 -26.11
C SER A 17 -32.28 32.68 -24.64
N SER A 18 -33.42 32.65 -23.96
CA SER A 18 -33.53 32.21 -22.56
C SER A 18 -33.16 30.73 -22.39
N ILE A 19 -33.58 29.87 -23.32
CA ILE A 19 -33.25 28.43 -23.31
C ILE A 19 -31.77 28.20 -23.60
N LEU A 20 -31.17 28.96 -24.54
CA LEU A 20 -29.73 28.91 -24.84
C LEU A 20 -28.88 29.42 -23.67
N GLU A 21 -29.30 30.50 -23.01
CA GLU A 21 -28.64 31.03 -21.82
C GLU A 21 -28.73 30.06 -20.64
N MET A 22 -29.89 29.44 -20.40
CA MET A 22 -30.06 28.42 -19.35
C MET A 22 -29.21 27.17 -19.62
N GLY A 23 -29.08 26.75 -20.89
CA GLY A 23 -28.20 25.67 -21.30
C GLY A 23 -26.74 25.98 -21.01
N LEU A 24 -26.27 27.17 -21.42
CA LEU A 24 -24.91 27.66 -21.16
C LEU A 24 -24.60 27.74 -19.66
N ILE A 25 -25.51 28.30 -18.86
CA ILE A 25 -25.35 28.39 -17.40
C ILE A 25 -25.22 26.99 -16.79
N ARG A 26 -26.10 26.04 -17.17
CA ARG A 26 -26.01 24.65 -16.68
C ARG A 26 -24.69 23.99 -17.05
N ARG A 27 -24.21 24.20 -18.28
CA ARG A 27 -22.92 23.68 -18.74
C ARG A 27 -21.79 24.19 -17.83
N LEU A 28 -21.71 25.51 -17.63
CA LEU A 28 -20.69 26.13 -16.80
C LEU A 28 -20.76 25.68 -15.33
N LEU A 29 -21.96 25.53 -14.77
CA LEU A 29 -22.18 25.05 -13.40
C LEU A 29 -21.62 23.63 -13.17
N TRP A 30 -21.76 22.73 -14.15
CA TRP A 30 -21.22 21.37 -14.06
C TRP A 30 -19.74 21.27 -14.45
N THR A 31 -19.15 22.23 -15.18
CA THR A 31 -17.74 22.11 -15.62
C THR A 31 -16.76 22.90 -14.76
N ILE A 32 -17.09 24.16 -14.43
CA ILE A 32 -16.14 25.10 -13.80
C ILE A 32 -15.63 24.60 -12.44
N PRO A 33 -16.47 24.05 -11.53
CA PRO A 33 -15.99 23.73 -10.19
C PRO A 33 -15.04 22.52 -10.13
N ALA A 34 -14.82 21.79 -11.24
CA ALA A 34 -13.93 20.62 -11.24
C ALA A 34 -12.49 21.00 -10.88
N LEU A 35 -11.94 22.00 -11.56
CA LEU A 35 -10.56 22.45 -11.39
C LEU A 35 -10.22 22.87 -9.95
N PRO A 36 -10.99 23.76 -9.27
CA PRO A 36 -10.71 24.12 -7.89
C PRO A 36 -10.87 22.93 -6.93
N ILE A 37 -11.81 22.02 -7.17
CA ILE A 37 -11.95 20.80 -6.34
C ILE A 37 -10.72 19.91 -6.49
N PHE A 38 -10.27 19.62 -7.71
CA PHE A 38 -9.04 18.84 -7.91
C PHE A 38 -7.82 19.51 -7.29
N TRP A 39 -7.72 20.84 -7.39
CA TRP A 39 -6.66 21.60 -6.75
C TRP A 39 -6.68 21.42 -5.23
N ILE A 40 -7.84 21.53 -4.58
CA ILE A 40 -7.99 21.34 -3.13
C ILE A 40 -7.64 19.90 -2.74
N LEU A 41 -8.13 18.90 -3.47
CA LEU A 41 -7.85 17.48 -3.21
C LEU A 41 -6.36 17.15 -3.40
N TYR A 42 -5.72 17.73 -4.41
CA TYR A 42 -4.29 17.55 -4.66
C TYR A 42 -3.44 18.17 -3.54
N ASN A 43 -3.74 19.41 -3.11
CA ASN A 43 -3.04 20.02 -1.99
C ASN A 43 -3.27 19.22 -0.70
N SER A 44 -4.51 18.82 -0.43
CA SER A 44 -4.87 17.96 0.70
C SER A 44 -4.10 16.64 0.70
N TYR A 45 -3.91 16.04 -0.49
CA TYR A 45 -3.10 14.86 -0.68
C TYR A 45 -1.62 15.12 -0.36
N LEU A 46 -1.01 16.18 -0.92
CA LEU A 46 0.38 16.54 -0.64
C LEU A 46 0.62 16.82 0.85
N ASP A 47 -0.29 17.51 1.52
CA ASP A 47 -0.22 17.76 2.96
C ASP A 47 -0.28 16.45 3.76
N SER A 48 -1.09 15.48 3.32
CA SER A 48 -1.18 14.17 3.96
C SER A 48 0.15 13.41 3.92
N LEU A 49 0.96 13.60 2.88
CA LEU A 49 2.27 12.95 2.76
C LEU A 49 3.27 13.46 3.80
N ALA A 50 3.24 14.77 4.09
CA ALA A 50 4.18 15.39 5.02
C ALA A 50 3.74 15.28 6.49
N SER A 51 2.44 15.20 6.75
CA SER A 51 1.89 15.34 8.10
C SER A 51 1.45 14.05 8.78
N LEU A 52 1.12 13.01 8.01
CA LEU A 52 0.52 11.78 8.54
C LEU A 52 1.57 10.85 9.18
N SER A 53 2.65 10.57 8.46
CA SER A 53 3.78 9.79 8.98
C SER A 53 5.08 10.24 8.32
N PRO A 54 5.87 11.09 9.00
CA PRO A 54 7.14 11.57 8.47
C PRO A 54 8.11 10.42 8.19
N GLN A 55 8.79 10.50 7.04
CA GLN A 55 9.79 9.52 6.63
C GLN A 55 11.12 9.77 7.34
N GLY A 56 11.46 8.88 8.27
CA GLY A 56 12.67 8.92 9.10
C GLY A 56 13.73 7.92 8.63
N CYS A 57 13.88 7.68 7.34
CA CYS A 57 14.87 6.71 6.87
C CYS A 57 16.28 7.28 6.82
N ARG A 58 17.21 6.64 7.56
CA ARG A 58 18.64 6.91 7.45
C ARG A 58 19.18 6.34 6.15
N MET A 59 20.02 7.11 5.47
CA MET A 59 20.71 6.65 4.27
C MET A 59 21.65 5.47 4.58
N SER A 60 21.75 4.56 3.62
CA SER A 60 22.67 3.43 3.66
C SER A 60 23.72 3.53 2.56
N TRP A 61 24.94 3.10 2.88
CA TRP A 61 26.08 3.11 1.97
C TRP A 61 26.63 1.69 1.81
N MET A 62 27.11 1.40 0.61
CA MET A 62 27.52 0.05 0.18
C MET A 62 28.53 0.12 -0.95
N SER A 63 29.23 -0.98 -1.18
CA SER A 63 30.22 -1.12 -2.25
C SER A 63 29.84 -2.33 -3.11
N PRO A 64 28.85 -2.18 -4.01
CA PRO A 64 28.25 -3.31 -4.70
C PRO A 64 29.13 -3.81 -5.86
N SER A 65 29.25 -5.12 -5.98
CA SER A 65 29.72 -5.84 -7.15
C SER A 65 28.69 -6.90 -7.53
N TYR A 66 28.48 -7.15 -8.83
CA TYR A 66 27.50 -8.10 -9.32
C TYR A 66 28.15 -9.11 -10.25
N ILE A 67 27.93 -10.39 -9.98
CA ILE A 67 28.38 -11.50 -10.82
C ILE A 67 27.15 -12.08 -11.52
N VAL A 68 27.10 -11.94 -12.84
CA VAL A 68 26.03 -12.53 -13.67
C VAL A 68 26.17 -14.05 -13.66
N GLN A 69 25.06 -14.76 -13.45
CA GLN A 69 25.02 -16.21 -13.44
C GLN A 69 24.83 -16.77 -14.85
N ASP A 70 25.88 -16.72 -15.67
CA ASP A 70 25.82 -17.11 -17.11
C ASP A 70 25.49 -18.60 -17.32
N ASP A 71 25.76 -19.46 -16.34
CA ASP A 71 25.38 -20.87 -16.37
C ASP A 71 23.85 -21.06 -16.29
N PHE A 72 23.11 -20.08 -15.76
CA PHE A 72 21.65 -20.10 -15.73
C PHE A 72 21.09 -19.64 -17.08
N ASN A 73 21.38 -20.43 -18.11
CA ASN A 73 21.06 -20.14 -19.50
C ASN A 73 19.78 -20.86 -19.98
N THR A 74 19.58 -20.89 -21.30
CA THR A 74 18.41 -21.48 -21.95
C THR A 74 18.23 -22.98 -21.72
N SER A 75 19.25 -23.69 -21.25
CA SER A 75 19.13 -25.09 -20.83
C SER A 75 18.29 -25.26 -19.55
N TRP A 76 18.29 -24.25 -18.68
CA TRP A 76 17.49 -24.23 -17.46
C TRP A 76 16.08 -23.68 -17.72
N THR A 77 15.97 -22.60 -18.50
CA THR A 77 14.69 -21.98 -18.83
C THR A 77 14.80 -21.14 -20.10
N PRO A 78 13.82 -21.19 -21.03
CA PRO A 78 13.81 -20.31 -22.20
C PRO A 78 13.78 -18.82 -21.82
N LEU A 79 13.32 -18.51 -20.60
CA LEU A 79 13.25 -17.15 -20.06
C LEU A 79 14.61 -16.54 -19.76
N ALA A 80 15.70 -17.33 -19.72
CA ALA A 80 17.07 -16.84 -19.56
C ALA A 80 17.53 -15.94 -20.73
N ARG A 81 16.81 -15.93 -21.86
CA ARG A 81 17.03 -14.95 -22.95
C ARG A 81 16.55 -13.55 -22.59
N ARG A 82 15.56 -13.44 -21.71
CA ARG A 82 14.92 -12.18 -21.31
C ARG A 82 15.45 -11.69 -19.96
N TYR A 83 15.67 -12.62 -19.04
CA TYR A 83 16.05 -12.33 -17.67
C TYR A 83 17.42 -12.92 -17.31
N SER A 84 18.14 -12.20 -16.46
CA SER A 84 19.38 -12.56 -15.82
C SER A 84 19.18 -12.79 -14.33
N LEU A 85 20.04 -13.64 -13.76
CA LEU A 85 20.17 -13.87 -12.32
C LEU A 85 21.53 -13.30 -11.91
N LEU A 86 21.53 -12.42 -10.93
CA LEU A 86 22.74 -11.76 -10.43
C LEU A 86 23.09 -12.30 -9.05
N LEU A 87 24.37 -12.48 -8.77
CA LEU A 87 24.89 -12.72 -7.43
C LEU A 87 25.57 -11.44 -6.94
N TYR A 88 25.11 -10.92 -5.81
CA TYR A 88 25.70 -9.75 -5.18
C TYR A 88 26.97 -10.11 -4.40
N ARG A 89 27.98 -9.25 -4.47
CA ARG A 89 29.20 -9.28 -3.64
C ARG A 89 29.51 -7.89 -3.10
N GLU A 90 29.73 -7.79 -1.79
CA GLU A 90 30.26 -6.55 -1.20
C GLU A 90 31.79 -6.49 -1.40
N VAL A 91 32.25 -5.49 -2.15
CA VAL A 91 33.66 -5.34 -2.55
C VAL A 91 34.58 -5.23 -1.34
N GLY A 92 35.53 -6.15 -1.23
CA GLY A 92 36.49 -6.22 -0.14
C GLY A 92 35.99 -6.96 1.10
N TRP A 93 34.77 -7.49 1.09
CA TRP A 93 34.19 -8.23 2.21
C TRP A 93 33.90 -9.68 1.82
N ASP A 94 33.21 -9.89 0.70
CA ASP A 94 32.82 -11.21 0.22
C ASP A 94 33.86 -11.79 -0.75
N SER A 95 34.07 -13.11 -0.68
CA SER A 95 34.78 -13.85 -1.73
C SER A 95 33.91 -14.02 -2.97
N GLU A 96 34.52 -14.15 -4.14
CA GLU A 96 33.77 -14.46 -5.37
C GLU A 96 33.06 -15.82 -5.30
N GLN A 97 33.68 -16.81 -4.63
CA GLN A 97 33.13 -18.17 -4.46
C GLN A 97 31.91 -18.21 -3.51
N THR A 98 30.92 -19.03 -3.85
CA THR A 98 29.66 -19.22 -3.12
C THR A 98 29.81 -20.29 -2.03
N ASN A 99 30.10 -19.86 -0.81
CA ASN A 99 30.24 -20.76 0.36
C ASN A 99 29.15 -20.53 1.42
N GLY A 100 28.26 -19.56 1.21
CA GLY A 100 27.25 -19.12 2.16
C GLY A 100 25.93 -19.88 2.06
N ARG A 101 24.87 -19.28 2.61
CA ARG A 101 23.48 -19.75 2.52
C ARG A 101 22.73 -18.88 1.51
N PRO A 102 21.98 -19.47 0.57
CA PRO A 102 21.37 -18.71 -0.51
C PRO A 102 20.15 -17.92 -0.05
N VAL A 103 20.09 -16.68 -0.50
CA VAL A 103 18.90 -15.82 -0.42
C VAL A 103 18.56 -15.37 -1.83
N LEU A 104 17.29 -15.46 -2.22
CA LEU A 104 16.82 -14.98 -3.51
C LEU A 104 15.93 -13.75 -3.32
N PHE A 105 16.41 -12.61 -3.81
CA PHE A 105 15.66 -11.37 -3.89
C PHE A 105 14.91 -11.26 -5.22
N ILE A 106 13.63 -10.95 -5.14
CA ILE A 106 12.72 -10.82 -6.29
C ILE A 106 12.25 -9.35 -6.35
N PRO A 107 12.63 -8.59 -7.39
CA PRO A 107 12.33 -7.17 -7.50
C PRO A 107 10.85 -6.91 -7.82
N GLY A 108 10.47 -5.64 -7.65
CA GLY A 108 9.11 -5.15 -7.86
C GLY A 108 8.73 -4.82 -9.31
N ASN A 109 7.55 -4.24 -9.47
CA ASN A 109 7.08 -3.66 -10.73
C ASN A 109 8.01 -2.55 -11.19
N ALA A 110 8.48 -2.61 -12.43
CA ALA A 110 9.53 -1.71 -12.90
C ALA A 110 10.66 -1.56 -11.86
N GLY A 111 11.19 -2.69 -11.39
CA GLY A 111 12.28 -2.73 -10.41
C GLY A 111 13.43 -3.62 -10.88
N SER A 112 14.62 -3.33 -10.37
CA SER A 112 15.84 -4.04 -10.72
C SER A 112 16.38 -4.85 -9.56
N SER A 113 17.13 -5.90 -9.90
CA SER A 113 17.91 -6.71 -8.95
C SER A 113 18.85 -5.86 -8.08
N HIS A 114 19.22 -4.65 -8.53
CA HIS A 114 20.02 -3.71 -7.77
C HIS A 114 19.32 -3.14 -6.54
N GLN A 115 18.02 -3.40 -6.31
CA GLN A 115 17.31 -3.00 -5.09
C GLN A 115 17.82 -3.73 -3.84
N VAL A 116 18.36 -4.95 -3.98
CA VAL A 116 18.82 -5.77 -2.84
C VAL A 116 20.10 -5.24 -2.18
N ARG A 117 20.88 -4.42 -2.87
CA ARG A 117 22.26 -4.02 -2.50
C ARG A 117 22.42 -3.56 -1.06
N SER A 118 21.47 -2.80 -0.53
CA SER A 118 21.53 -2.24 0.81
C SER A 118 21.34 -3.32 1.87
N ILE A 119 20.49 -4.31 1.62
CA ILE A 119 20.27 -5.47 2.48
C ILE A 119 21.49 -6.39 2.42
N ALA A 120 21.98 -6.68 1.21
CA ALA A 120 23.13 -7.54 0.97
C ALA A 120 24.40 -7.01 1.66
N SER A 121 24.70 -5.72 1.46
CA SER A 121 25.80 -5.02 2.12
C SER A 121 25.67 -5.04 3.65
N SER A 122 24.43 -4.91 4.17
CA SER A 122 24.18 -5.01 5.61
C SER A 122 24.50 -6.40 6.15
N ALA A 123 24.16 -7.47 5.42
CA ALA A 123 24.43 -8.82 5.85
C ALA A 123 25.94 -9.11 5.93
N ALA A 124 26.69 -8.72 4.91
CA ALA A 124 28.16 -8.87 4.89
C ALA A 124 28.83 -8.11 6.05
N ARG A 125 28.43 -6.85 6.27
CA ARG A 125 28.98 -5.98 7.33
C ARG A 125 28.48 -6.30 8.75
N GLN A 126 27.47 -7.15 8.91
CA GLN A 126 27.08 -7.68 10.22
C GLN A 126 27.89 -8.93 10.57
N ILE A 127 28.22 -9.77 9.57
CA ILE A 127 29.07 -10.95 9.76
C ILE A 127 30.51 -10.56 10.06
N TYR A 128 31.01 -9.51 9.42
CA TYR A 128 32.39 -9.04 9.57
C TYR A 128 32.41 -7.63 10.18
N THR A 129 33.22 -7.40 11.22
CA THR A 129 33.38 -6.07 11.82
C THR A 129 34.29 -5.18 10.98
N THR A 130 35.36 -5.78 10.46
CA THR A 130 36.24 -5.23 9.41
C THR A 130 36.46 -6.35 8.39
N PRO A 131 36.92 -6.04 7.16
CA PRO A 131 37.23 -7.06 6.17
C PRO A 131 38.00 -8.24 6.76
N HIS A 132 37.47 -9.44 6.57
CA HIS A 132 38.00 -10.72 7.08
C HIS A 132 38.01 -10.92 8.60
N VAL A 133 37.57 -9.95 9.41
CA VAL A 133 37.43 -10.10 10.87
C VAL A 133 35.97 -10.35 11.22
N ARG A 134 35.67 -11.58 11.62
CA ARG A 134 34.31 -11.97 11.99
C ARG A 134 33.85 -11.26 13.26
N SER A 135 32.60 -10.78 13.25
CA SER A 135 31.97 -10.13 14.40
C SER A 135 31.68 -11.12 15.53
N THR A 136 31.88 -10.66 16.77
CA THR A 136 31.48 -11.38 17.99
C THR A 136 29.99 -11.31 18.25
N ASP A 137 29.26 -10.40 17.58
CA ASP A 137 27.84 -10.16 17.79
C ASP A 137 26.95 -11.16 17.02
N ILE A 138 27.54 -11.97 16.16
CA ILE A 138 26.88 -13.04 15.40
C ILE A 138 27.36 -14.39 15.95
N PRO A 139 26.45 -15.35 16.25
CA PRO A 139 26.86 -16.70 16.64
C PRO A 139 27.81 -17.36 15.63
N ALA A 140 28.80 -18.10 16.13
CA ALA A 140 29.86 -18.69 15.31
C ALA A 140 29.35 -19.71 14.26
N ASN A 141 28.16 -20.28 14.47
CA ASN A 141 27.52 -21.22 13.56
C ASN A 141 26.79 -20.56 12.39
N VAL A 142 26.53 -19.24 12.42
CA VAL A 142 25.84 -18.54 11.34
C VAL A 142 26.79 -18.40 10.14
N GLU A 143 26.34 -18.82 8.96
CA GLU A 143 27.13 -18.69 7.73
C GLU A 143 26.84 -17.35 7.02
N PRO A 144 27.78 -16.80 6.23
CA PRO A 144 27.51 -15.68 5.34
C PRO A 144 26.35 -15.97 4.38
N LEU A 145 25.71 -14.92 3.85
CA LEU A 145 24.64 -15.06 2.86
C LEU A 145 25.18 -14.89 1.45
N ASP A 146 24.76 -15.76 0.54
CA ASP A 146 24.93 -15.56 -0.91
C ASP A 146 23.62 -15.00 -1.46
N LEU A 147 23.57 -13.68 -1.68
CA LEU A 147 22.36 -13.00 -2.14
C LEU A 147 22.28 -12.99 -3.67
N TYR A 148 21.40 -13.83 -4.19
CA TYR A 148 20.98 -13.81 -5.58
C TYR A 148 19.83 -12.80 -5.76
N ALA A 149 19.76 -12.19 -6.94
CA ALA A 149 18.68 -11.28 -7.30
C ALA A 149 18.24 -11.49 -8.75
N GLY A 150 16.94 -11.68 -8.95
CA GLY A 150 16.33 -11.86 -10.26
C GLY A 150 14.84 -12.18 -10.17
N PRO A 151 14.08 -12.06 -11.26
CA PRO A 151 14.53 -11.71 -12.62
C PRO A 151 14.92 -10.23 -12.78
N SER A 152 16.06 -9.97 -13.42
CA SER A 152 16.43 -8.65 -13.99
C SER A 152 16.56 -8.76 -15.50
N THR A 153 16.26 -7.73 -16.27
CA THR A 153 16.52 -7.73 -17.72
C THR A 153 17.99 -7.39 -18.02
N PHE A 154 18.49 -7.90 -19.15
CA PHE A 154 19.92 -7.94 -19.48
C PHE A 154 20.54 -6.57 -19.81
N ASP A 155 19.74 -5.61 -20.31
CA ASP A 155 20.22 -4.27 -20.70
C ASP A 155 20.02 -3.24 -19.58
N LEU A 156 21.09 -2.46 -19.33
CA LEU A 156 21.21 -1.41 -18.32
C LEU A 156 19.92 -0.59 -18.09
N GLU A 157 19.59 -0.44 -16.80
CA GLU A 157 18.79 0.62 -16.16
C GLU A 157 17.34 0.90 -16.63
N PHE A 158 16.85 0.43 -17.78
CA PHE A 158 15.54 0.88 -18.32
C PHE A 158 14.56 -0.20 -18.76
N ASN A 159 14.88 -1.48 -18.61
CA ASN A 159 14.08 -2.57 -19.19
C ASN A 159 13.27 -3.36 -18.16
N GLU A 160 12.74 -2.72 -17.12
CA GLU A 160 11.99 -3.39 -16.07
C GLU A 160 10.50 -3.60 -16.49
N ASP A 161 9.98 -4.81 -16.29
CA ASP A 161 8.61 -5.18 -16.71
C ASP A 161 7.52 -4.59 -15.78
N LEU A 162 6.40 -4.17 -16.37
CA LEU A 162 5.26 -3.58 -15.62
C LEU A 162 4.35 -4.67 -15.01
N SER A 163 4.91 -5.46 -14.09
CA SER A 163 4.22 -6.59 -13.45
C SER A 163 3.01 -6.21 -12.59
N ALA A 164 2.90 -4.96 -12.13
CA ALA A 164 1.73 -4.50 -11.37
C ALA A 164 0.46 -4.36 -12.23
N LEU A 165 0.61 -4.35 -13.56
CA LEU A 165 -0.45 -4.01 -14.51
C LEU A 165 -0.79 -5.16 -15.46
N HIS A 166 -0.04 -6.28 -15.40
CA HIS A 166 -0.15 -7.39 -16.36
C HIS A 166 0.05 -8.74 -15.68
N GLY A 167 -0.99 -9.59 -15.69
CA GLY A 167 -1.01 -10.91 -15.06
C GLY A 167 -0.04 -11.92 -15.68
N PRO A 168 0.00 -12.07 -17.02
CA PRO A 168 0.94 -12.99 -17.68
C PRO A 168 2.42 -12.68 -17.39
N THR A 169 2.76 -11.41 -17.16
CA THR A 169 4.11 -11.02 -16.72
C THR A 169 4.43 -11.63 -15.36
N LEU A 170 3.52 -11.58 -14.38
CA LEU A 170 3.72 -12.18 -13.05
C LEU A 170 3.88 -13.70 -13.14
N GLN A 171 3.12 -14.36 -14.02
CA GLN A 171 3.24 -15.80 -14.26
C GLN A 171 4.61 -16.15 -14.87
N THR A 172 5.08 -15.35 -15.83
CA THR A 172 6.41 -15.51 -16.45
C THR A 172 7.53 -15.32 -15.43
N GLN A 173 7.45 -14.28 -14.59
CA GLN A 173 8.40 -14.05 -13.49
C GLN A 173 8.36 -15.20 -12.48
N THR A 174 7.19 -15.75 -12.19
CA THR A 174 7.02 -16.92 -11.32
C THR A 174 7.74 -18.15 -11.87
N ALA A 175 7.55 -18.46 -13.16
CA ALA A 175 8.21 -19.59 -13.81
C ALA A 175 9.74 -19.43 -13.81
N TYR A 176 10.23 -18.21 -14.02
CA TYR A 176 11.66 -17.90 -13.91
C TYR A 176 12.20 -18.14 -12.50
N VAL A 177 11.52 -17.64 -11.46
CA VAL A 177 11.90 -17.83 -10.05
C VAL A 177 11.93 -19.32 -9.67
N GLN A 178 10.96 -20.11 -10.13
CA GLN A 178 10.93 -21.55 -9.91
C GLN A 178 12.16 -22.27 -10.53
N ALA A 179 12.56 -21.88 -11.73
CA ALA A 179 13.79 -22.39 -12.35
C ALA A 179 15.05 -21.91 -11.60
N ALA A 180 15.08 -20.64 -11.17
CA ALA A 180 16.19 -20.07 -10.42
C ALA A 180 16.40 -20.77 -9.07
N LEU A 181 15.32 -21.15 -8.37
CA LEU A 181 15.41 -21.92 -7.12
C LEU A 181 16.14 -23.25 -7.34
N LYS A 182 15.81 -23.99 -8.40
CA LYS A 182 16.47 -25.27 -8.72
C LYS A 182 17.94 -25.07 -9.08
N TYR A 183 18.23 -24.04 -9.89
CA TYR A 183 19.60 -23.68 -10.26
C TYR A 183 20.44 -23.31 -9.03
N ILE A 184 19.93 -22.44 -8.16
CA ILE A 184 20.64 -22.00 -6.96
C ILE A 184 20.98 -23.20 -6.08
N ILE A 185 20.01 -24.09 -5.79
CA ILE A 185 20.28 -25.30 -4.99
C ILE A 185 21.37 -26.17 -5.64
N SER A 186 21.38 -26.29 -6.98
CA SER A 186 22.40 -27.09 -7.69
C SER A 186 23.84 -26.56 -7.55
N LYS A 187 24.02 -25.29 -7.17
CA LYS A 187 25.35 -24.69 -6.94
C LYS A 187 25.97 -25.05 -5.59
N TYR A 188 25.24 -25.74 -4.72
CA TYR A 188 25.70 -26.12 -3.38
C TYR A 188 25.58 -27.64 -3.16
N PRO A 189 26.30 -28.47 -3.93
CA PRO A 189 26.18 -29.93 -3.85
C PRO A 189 26.56 -30.50 -2.47
N ASP A 190 27.43 -29.79 -1.74
CA ASP A 190 27.93 -30.21 -0.43
C ASP A 190 26.94 -29.96 0.72
N LYS A 191 25.80 -29.32 0.45
CA LYS A 191 24.77 -28.98 1.45
C LYS A 191 23.46 -29.71 1.16
N HIS A 192 23.26 -30.90 1.73
CA HIS A 192 22.10 -31.76 1.46
C HIS A 192 20.74 -31.20 1.95
N ASP A 193 20.72 -30.41 3.03
CA ASP A 193 19.49 -29.81 3.60
C ASP A 193 19.34 -28.32 3.26
N LEU A 194 19.78 -27.92 2.06
CA LEU A 194 19.77 -26.52 1.67
C LEU A 194 18.37 -26.03 1.31
N GLN A 195 17.97 -24.91 1.90
CA GLN A 195 16.75 -24.18 1.57
C GLN A 195 17.09 -22.71 1.34
N VAL A 196 16.33 -22.05 0.46
CA VAL A 196 16.51 -20.65 0.06
C VAL A 196 15.55 -19.75 0.85
N THR A 197 16.05 -18.63 1.39
CA THR A 197 15.17 -17.57 1.92
C THR A 197 14.73 -16.67 0.77
N LEU A 198 13.43 -16.41 0.65
CA LEU A 198 12.89 -15.51 -0.37
C LEU A 198 12.66 -14.11 0.18
N LEU A 199 13.19 -13.10 -0.49
CA LEU A 199 12.92 -11.69 -0.23
C LEU A 199 12.16 -11.11 -1.42
N GLY A 200 10.90 -10.71 -1.22
CA GLY A 200 10.10 -10.12 -2.30
C GLY A 200 9.80 -8.65 -2.03
N HIS A 201 10.09 -7.76 -2.99
CA HIS A 201 9.73 -6.35 -2.89
C HIS A 201 8.58 -6.02 -3.83
N SER A 202 7.56 -5.27 -3.36
CA SER A 202 6.41 -4.87 -4.17
C SER A 202 5.76 -6.10 -4.83
N MET A 203 5.49 -6.08 -6.14
CA MET A 203 4.97 -7.23 -6.89
C MET A 203 5.86 -8.49 -6.83
N GLY A 204 7.16 -8.35 -6.52
CA GLY A 204 8.07 -9.48 -6.35
C GLY A 204 7.70 -10.39 -5.17
N GLY A 205 7.03 -9.86 -4.14
CA GLY A 205 6.46 -10.68 -3.07
C GLY A 205 5.30 -11.56 -3.52
N ILE A 206 4.51 -11.10 -4.49
CA ILE A 206 3.42 -11.88 -5.09
C ILE A 206 3.98 -12.99 -5.98
N VAL A 207 5.03 -12.68 -6.74
CA VAL A 207 5.81 -13.68 -7.48
C VAL A 207 6.43 -14.71 -6.54
N ALA A 208 7.00 -14.27 -5.41
CA ALA A 208 7.60 -15.16 -4.40
C ALA A 208 6.57 -16.17 -3.86
N LEU A 209 5.36 -15.72 -3.52
CA LEU A 209 4.30 -16.61 -3.05
C LEU A 209 3.80 -17.55 -4.15
N ASN A 210 3.58 -17.04 -5.37
CA ASN A 210 3.16 -17.87 -6.51
C ASN A 210 4.20 -18.94 -6.88
N ALA A 211 5.49 -18.69 -6.67
CA ALA A 211 6.54 -19.68 -6.89
C ALA A 211 6.33 -20.93 -6.01
N LEU A 212 5.67 -20.78 -4.86
CA LEU A 212 5.40 -21.86 -3.91
C LEU A 212 4.12 -22.64 -4.19
N VAL A 213 3.36 -22.36 -5.26
CA VAL A 213 2.13 -23.11 -5.58
C VAL A 213 2.40 -24.61 -5.67
N CYS A 214 3.52 -24.99 -6.28
CA CYS A 214 3.98 -26.38 -6.36
C CYS A 214 4.64 -26.84 -5.04
N PRO A 215 4.24 -28.00 -4.46
CA PRO A 215 4.84 -28.53 -3.23
C PRO A 215 6.35 -28.75 -3.30
N HIS A 216 6.88 -29.15 -4.46
CA HIS A 216 8.32 -29.34 -4.65
C HIS A 216 9.10 -28.03 -4.47
N HIS A 217 8.70 -26.94 -5.13
CA HIS A 217 9.35 -25.63 -4.94
C HIS A 217 9.15 -25.10 -3.52
N ARG A 218 7.99 -25.39 -2.90
CA ARG A 218 7.73 -25.05 -1.50
C ARG A 218 8.73 -25.67 -0.54
N SER A 219 9.12 -26.94 -0.75
CA SER A 219 10.14 -27.61 0.08
C SER A 219 11.55 -27.02 -0.04
N LEU A 220 11.85 -26.32 -1.13
CA LEU A 220 13.13 -25.64 -1.34
C LEU A 220 13.23 -24.30 -0.61
N VAL A 221 12.15 -23.82 0.02
CA VAL A 221 12.07 -22.48 0.58
C VAL A 221 12.02 -22.51 2.10
N ARG A 222 12.88 -21.69 2.70
CA ARG A 222 13.09 -21.66 4.15
C ARG A 222 12.14 -20.74 4.88
N ALA A 223 11.96 -19.54 4.33
CA ALA A 223 11.13 -18.45 4.84
C ALA A 223 10.85 -17.47 3.70
N VAL A 224 9.76 -16.72 3.81
CA VAL A 224 9.41 -15.64 2.87
C VAL A 224 9.25 -14.35 3.65
N ILE A 225 10.04 -13.34 3.29
CA ILE A 225 9.89 -11.97 3.77
C ILE A 225 9.48 -11.11 2.58
N THR A 226 8.30 -10.53 2.67
CA THR A 226 7.78 -9.61 1.66
C THR A 226 7.80 -8.19 2.19
N MET A 227 8.07 -7.23 1.30
CA MET A 227 8.35 -5.84 1.62
C MET A 227 7.52 -4.94 0.71
N SER A 228 6.60 -4.17 1.28
CA SER A 228 5.64 -3.33 0.55
C SER A 228 4.89 -4.09 -0.56
N SER A 229 4.58 -5.37 -0.33
CA SER A 229 3.92 -6.23 -1.32
C SER A 229 2.41 -6.22 -1.16
N PRO A 230 1.63 -6.01 -2.23
CA PRO A 230 0.17 -5.97 -2.17
C PRO A 230 -0.42 -7.39 -2.06
N HIS A 231 -0.70 -7.91 -0.87
CA HIS A 231 -1.23 -9.26 -0.66
C HIS A 231 -2.76 -9.37 -0.76
N SER A 232 -3.48 -8.37 -0.27
CA SER A 232 -4.95 -8.42 -0.21
C SER A 232 -5.60 -8.00 -1.52
N LEU A 233 -5.05 -6.98 -2.21
CA LEU A 233 -5.61 -6.41 -3.43
C LEU A 233 -4.49 -5.96 -4.38
N PRO A 234 -4.61 -6.16 -5.69
CA PRO A 234 -3.66 -5.61 -6.65
C PRO A 234 -3.75 -4.08 -6.73
N PRO A 235 -2.63 -3.37 -6.97
CA PRO A 235 -2.60 -1.90 -7.06
C PRO A 235 -3.42 -1.37 -8.25
N ALA A 236 -3.46 -2.14 -9.33
CA ALA A 236 -4.33 -1.88 -10.48
C ALA A 236 -4.92 -3.19 -11.02
N ARG A 237 -6.19 -3.14 -11.40
CA ARG A 237 -6.95 -4.29 -11.94
C ARG A 237 -7.25 -4.10 -13.41
N LEU A 238 -6.20 -3.87 -14.19
CA LEU A 238 -6.32 -3.62 -15.64
C LEU A 238 -6.38 -4.92 -16.46
N ASP A 239 -6.02 -6.03 -15.84
CA ASP A 239 -5.96 -7.35 -16.45
C ASP A 239 -6.72 -8.36 -15.57
N ARG A 240 -7.46 -9.26 -16.21
CA ARG A 240 -8.24 -10.31 -15.54
C ARG A 240 -7.32 -11.34 -14.88
N ASP A 241 -6.18 -11.65 -15.50
CA ASP A 241 -5.31 -12.74 -15.04
C ASP A 241 -4.54 -12.38 -13.76
N ILE A 242 -4.49 -11.09 -13.41
CA ILE A 242 -3.99 -10.63 -12.10
C ILE A 242 -4.82 -11.23 -10.96
N GLU A 243 -6.13 -11.38 -11.13
CA GLU A 243 -6.99 -11.93 -10.05
C GLU A 243 -6.59 -13.37 -9.73
N GLN A 244 -6.33 -14.18 -10.76
CA GLN A 244 -5.87 -15.56 -10.59
C GLN A 244 -4.52 -15.63 -9.84
N VAL A 245 -3.58 -14.74 -10.15
CA VAL A 245 -2.26 -14.68 -9.46
C VAL A 245 -2.42 -14.35 -7.97
N PHE A 246 -3.37 -13.49 -7.63
CA PHE A 246 -3.67 -13.15 -6.24
C PHE A 246 -4.40 -14.30 -5.52
N ASP A 247 -5.39 -14.92 -6.16
CA ASP A 247 -6.09 -16.09 -5.61
C ASP A 247 -5.12 -17.24 -5.31
N ASN A 248 -4.16 -17.51 -6.21
CA ASN A 248 -3.09 -18.47 -5.99
C ASN A 248 -2.21 -18.13 -4.78
N SER A 249 -1.92 -16.84 -4.55
CA SER A 249 -1.14 -16.39 -3.39
C SER A 249 -1.88 -16.63 -2.08
N ILE A 250 -3.19 -16.35 -2.07
CA ILE A 250 -4.07 -16.60 -0.92
C ILE A 250 -4.14 -18.10 -0.62
N ASP A 251 -4.23 -18.92 -1.67
CA ASP A 251 -4.19 -20.37 -1.55
C ASP A 251 -2.88 -20.87 -0.93
N VAL A 252 -1.73 -20.33 -1.36
CA VAL A 252 -0.42 -20.66 -0.77
C VAL A 252 -0.34 -20.27 0.71
N LEU A 253 -0.98 -19.17 1.11
CA LEU A 253 -0.96 -18.71 2.50
C LEU A 253 -1.75 -19.63 3.42
N TRP A 254 -2.91 -20.13 2.96
CA TRP A 254 -3.94 -20.71 3.84
C TRP A 254 -4.37 -22.15 3.52
N LYS A 255 -4.21 -22.65 2.29
CA LYS A 255 -4.59 -24.04 1.95
C LYS A 255 -3.47 -25.00 2.34
N ILE A 256 -3.66 -25.71 3.45
CA ILE A 256 -2.79 -26.83 3.86
C ILE A 256 -3.15 -28.06 3.02
N PRO A 257 -2.18 -28.74 2.38
CA PRO A 257 -2.44 -29.97 1.64
C PRO A 257 -3.11 -31.04 2.54
N ALA A 258 -4.26 -31.57 2.12
CA ALA A 258 -5.06 -32.53 2.88
C ALA A 258 -4.39 -33.90 3.06
N ASN A 259 -3.38 -34.22 2.24
CA ASN A 259 -2.61 -35.45 2.34
C ASN A 259 -1.36 -35.14 3.17
N GLY A 260 -1.21 -35.78 4.34
CA GLY A 260 -0.15 -35.57 5.33
C GLY A 260 1.29 -35.87 4.87
N SER A 261 1.69 -35.41 3.68
CA SER A 261 3.09 -35.21 3.35
C SER A 261 3.67 -34.18 4.31
N ALA A 262 4.72 -34.55 5.02
CA ALA A 262 5.49 -33.74 5.97
C ALA A 262 6.23 -32.54 5.32
N ILE A 263 5.64 -31.90 4.30
CA ILE A 263 6.21 -30.71 3.67
C ILE A 263 5.81 -29.52 4.54
N GLU A 264 6.77 -29.08 5.34
CA GLU A 264 6.60 -27.92 6.20
C GLU A 264 6.43 -26.64 5.36
N ASN A 265 5.38 -25.88 5.66
CA ASN A 265 5.13 -24.62 4.97
C ASN A 265 6.07 -23.54 5.52
N PRO A 266 6.77 -22.76 4.66
CA PRO A 266 7.65 -21.71 5.14
C PRO A 266 6.86 -20.63 5.91
N PRO A 267 7.45 -20.03 6.96
CA PRO A 267 6.89 -18.84 7.59
C PRO A 267 6.84 -17.68 6.59
N VAL A 268 5.77 -16.88 6.65
CA VAL A 268 5.59 -15.70 5.80
C VAL A 268 5.43 -14.46 6.67
N LEU A 269 6.32 -13.49 6.46
CA LEU A 269 6.29 -12.17 7.07
C LEU A 269 6.03 -11.11 5.99
N ALA A 270 5.04 -10.25 6.21
CA ALA A 270 4.76 -9.08 5.37
C ALA A 270 5.14 -7.80 6.11
N LEU A 271 6.15 -7.10 5.60
CA LEU A 271 6.58 -5.78 6.06
C LEU A 271 5.91 -4.70 5.21
N CYS A 272 5.17 -3.79 5.85
CA CYS A 272 4.41 -2.75 5.18
C CYS A 272 4.86 -1.35 5.62
N GLY A 273 5.08 -0.44 4.67
CA GLY A 273 5.55 0.92 4.96
C GLY A 273 4.54 1.82 5.68
N GLY A 274 3.28 1.37 5.80
CA GLY A 274 2.20 2.10 6.43
C GLY A 274 1.79 3.32 5.61
N ALA A 275 1.43 4.40 6.30
CA ALA A 275 0.82 5.58 5.69
C ALA A 275 1.71 6.32 4.67
N THR A 276 3.02 6.14 4.77
CA THR A 276 4.07 6.77 3.95
C THR A 276 4.25 6.06 2.60
N ASP A 277 3.86 4.80 2.48
CA ASP A 277 3.82 4.10 1.19
C ASP A 277 2.61 4.58 0.39
N ASN A 278 2.88 5.39 -0.64
CA ASN A 278 1.86 5.96 -1.51
C ASN A 278 1.69 5.19 -2.83
N MET A 279 2.52 4.19 -3.09
CA MET A 279 2.37 3.35 -4.29
C MET A 279 1.47 2.16 -4.01
N ILE A 280 1.63 1.54 -2.84
CA ILE A 280 0.83 0.40 -2.40
C ILE A 280 0.01 0.84 -1.19
N PRO A 281 -1.32 1.02 -1.34
CA PRO A 281 -2.17 1.24 -0.20
C PRO A 281 -1.94 0.14 0.81
N MET A 282 -1.63 0.52 2.04
CA MET A 282 -1.28 -0.39 3.12
C MET A 282 -2.36 -1.42 3.48
N GLU A 283 -3.64 -1.09 3.29
CA GLU A 283 -4.74 -2.04 3.40
C GLU A 283 -4.64 -3.15 2.34
N SER A 284 -3.97 -2.89 1.22
CA SER A 284 -3.62 -3.90 0.22
C SER A 284 -2.35 -4.66 0.60
N CYS A 285 -1.42 -4.05 1.34
CA CYS A 285 -0.17 -4.69 1.76
C CYS A 285 -0.36 -5.77 2.84
N MET A 286 -1.35 -5.62 3.72
CA MET A 286 -1.62 -6.61 4.77
C MET A 286 -2.00 -7.98 4.20
N LEU A 287 -1.54 -9.05 4.89
CA LEU A 287 -1.96 -10.41 4.58
C LEU A 287 -3.48 -10.54 4.79
N PRO A 288 -4.23 -11.09 3.83
CA PRO A 288 -5.67 -11.25 3.98
C PRO A 288 -5.98 -12.27 5.08
N PRO A 289 -7.11 -12.11 5.82
CA PRO A 289 -7.51 -13.09 6.83
C PRO A 289 -7.74 -14.47 6.20
N PRO A 290 -7.61 -15.56 6.99
CA PRO A 290 -7.86 -16.90 6.50
C PRO A 290 -9.31 -17.03 5.96
N PRO A 291 -9.53 -17.79 4.86
CA PRO A 291 -10.86 -18.05 4.33
C PRO A 291 -11.77 -18.74 5.35
N VAL A 292 -13.08 -18.49 5.25
CA VAL A 292 -14.10 -19.12 6.11
C VAL A 292 -14.04 -20.64 5.94
N GLY A 293 -13.76 -21.38 7.02
CA GLY A 293 -13.61 -22.84 7.01
C GLY A 293 -12.17 -23.35 6.95
N ALA A 294 -11.16 -22.47 6.94
CA ALA A 294 -9.77 -22.87 7.15
C ALA A 294 -9.56 -23.32 8.61
N ASN A 295 -8.95 -24.49 8.82
CA ASN A 295 -8.64 -24.98 10.16
C ASN A 295 -7.71 -24.00 10.89
N HIS A 296 -8.21 -23.39 11.97
CA HIS A 296 -7.47 -22.40 12.78
C HIS A 296 -6.33 -23.02 13.62
N ASP A 297 -6.32 -24.35 13.77
CA ASP A 297 -5.47 -25.08 14.73
C ASP A 297 -4.14 -25.61 14.16
N SER A 298 -3.60 -25.01 13.10
CA SER A 298 -2.30 -25.44 12.57
C SER A 298 -1.36 -24.26 12.37
N ALA A 299 -0.63 -23.93 13.45
CA ALA A 299 0.82 -23.63 13.55
C ALA A 299 1.56 -22.86 12.42
N LEU A 300 0.90 -22.22 11.46
CA LEU A 300 1.54 -21.50 10.37
C LEU A 300 1.86 -20.07 10.79
N TYR A 301 3.14 -19.73 10.73
CA TYR A 301 3.59 -18.36 10.98
C TYR A 301 3.20 -17.46 9.79
N ARG A 302 2.19 -16.61 10.02
CA ARG A 302 1.70 -15.57 9.09
C ARG A 302 1.55 -14.27 9.86
N ARG A 303 2.39 -13.28 9.55
CA ARG A 303 2.41 -11.98 10.27
C ARG A 303 2.52 -10.83 9.29
N THR A 304 1.75 -9.77 9.56
CA THR A 304 1.91 -8.45 8.94
C THR A 304 2.46 -7.51 10.00
N ILE A 305 3.49 -6.75 9.68
CA ILE A 305 4.11 -5.75 10.56
C ILE A 305 4.23 -4.44 9.79
N PHE A 306 3.78 -3.34 10.39
CA PHE A 306 4.03 -2.01 9.82
C PHE A 306 5.36 -1.45 10.34
N THR A 307 6.12 -0.76 9.49
CA THR A 307 7.44 -0.23 9.85
C THR A 307 7.40 0.82 10.96
N SER A 308 6.27 1.50 11.13
CA SER A 308 6.07 2.41 12.26
C SER A 308 5.82 1.66 13.58
N GLY A 309 5.24 0.46 13.53
CA GLY A 309 5.11 -0.47 14.64
C GLY A 309 6.35 -1.32 14.93
N LEU A 310 7.38 -1.24 14.08
CA LEU A 310 8.61 -2.01 14.21
C LEU A 310 9.54 -1.35 15.23
N ASP A 311 9.84 -2.07 16.31
CA ASP A 311 10.86 -1.69 17.30
C ASP A 311 12.17 -1.32 16.60
N GLY A 312 12.84 -0.25 17.04
CA GLY A 312 14.08 0.24 16.42
C GLY A 312 13.92 0.93 15.05
N THR A 313 12.72 0.96 14.47
CA THR A 313 12.40 1.72 13.25
C THR A 313 11.50 2.91 13.57
N TRP A 314 10.32 2.67 14.14
CA TRP A 314 9.34 3.67 14.58
C TRP A 314 9.02 4.77 13.55
N THR A 315 9.10 4.44 12.26
CA THR A 315 8.85 5.38 11.16
C THR A 315 8.04 4.72 10.05
N GLY A 316 7.12 5.49 9.46
CA GLY A 316 6.52 5.11 8.18
C GLY A 316 7.56 5.22 7.07
N ILE A 317 7.55 4.25 6.16
CA ILE A 317 8.59 4.09 5.13
C ILE A 317 7.93 4.12 3.76
N GLY A 318 8.47 4.95 2.86
CA GLY A 318 8.03 5.02 1.48
C GLY A 318 8.27 3.71 0.72
N HIS A 319 7.62 3.58 -0.43
CA HIS A 319 7.66 2.35 -1.22
C HIS A 319 9.09 1.95 -1.61
N ARG A 320 9.89 2.91 -2.09
CA ARG A 320 11.25 2.65 -2.59
C ARG A 320 12.24 2.53 -1.44
N GLU A 321 12.00 3.29 -0.37
CA GLU A 321 12.77 3.32 0.86
C GLU A 321 12.81 1.98 1.56
N MET A 322 11.76 1.17 1.42
CA MET A 322 11.62 -0.12 2.09
C MET A 322 12.87 -1.03 1.95
N VAL A 323 13.56 -0.97 0.81
CA VAL A 323 14.73 -1.82 0.54
C VAL A 323 16.08 -1.19 0.92
N TRP A 324 16.15 0.11 1.19
CA TRP A 324 17.42 0.80 1.49
C TRP A 324 17.45 1.56 2.81
N CYS A 325 16.30 1.79 3.43
CA CYS A 325 16.16 2.42 4.74
C CYS A 325 17.02 1.65 5.75
N HIS A 326 17.94 2.33 6.42
CA HIS A 326 18.91 1.66 7.28
C HIS A 326 18.27 0.80 8.37
N GLN A 327 17.23 1.32 9.02
CA GLN A 327 16.57 0.65 10.13
C GLN A 327 15.91 -0.67 9.70
N VAL A 328 15.24 -0.68 8.54
CA VAL A 328 14.59 -1.89 8.00
C VAL A 328 15.60 -2.86 7.41
N ARG A 329 16.49 -2.39 6.53
CA ARG A 329 17.44 -3.27 5.82
C ARG A 329 18.30 -4.05 6.82
N TRP A 330 18.68 -3.41 7.93
CA TRP A 330 19.56 -4.00 8.94
C TRP A 330 18.86 -5.18 9.63
N ARG A 331 17.56 -5.04 9.95
CA ARG A 331 16.74 -6.10 10.53
C ARG A 331 16.45 -7.22 9.57
N VAL A 332 16.13 -6.90 8.31
CA VAL A 332 15.94 -7.91 7.26
C VAL A 332 17.22 -8.73 7.04
N ALA A 333 18.38 -8.07 7.00
CA ALA A 333 19.66 -8.75 6.89
C ALA A 333 19.94 -9.65 8.11
N ARG A 334 19.73 -9.12 9.32
CA ARG A 334 19.97 -9.86 10.57
C ARG A 334 19.06 -11.07 10.72
N ALA A 335 17.76 -10.92 10.43
CA ALA A 335 16.81 -12.01 10.43
C ALA A 335 17.17 -13.06 9.36
N SER A 336 17.59 -12.64 8.17
CA SER A 336 18.01 -13.57 7.10
C SER A 336 19.23 -14.40 7.49
N LEU A 337 20.20 -13.79 8.18
CA LEU A 337 21.38 -14.46 8.72
C LEU A 337 21.00 -15.53 9.76
N GLU A 338 20.17 -15.18 10.75
CA GLU A 338 19.75 -16.13 11.79
C GLU A 338 18.85 -17.23 11.23
N LEU A 339 17.96 -16.88 10.30
CA LEU A 339 17.12 -17.85 9.60
C LEU A 339 17.97 -18.87 8.84
N ALA A 340 19.09 -18.47 8.24
CA ALA A 340 19.92 -19.32 7.39
C ALA A 340 20.35 -20.65 8.06
N VAL A 341 20.42 -20.68 9.40
CA VAL A 341 20.80 -21.85 10.21
C VAL A 341 19.71 -22.34 11.17
N ALA A 342 18.55 -21.67 11.21
CA ALA A 342 17.46 -21.97 12.14
C ALA A 342 16.63 -23.24 11.84
N GLU A 343 16.54 -24.14 12.81
CA GLU A 343 15.57 -25.25 12.77
C GLU A 343 14.14 -24.76 12.54
N PRO A 344 13.27 -25.56 11.91
CA PRO A 344 11.97 -25.08 11.48
C PRO A 344 11.08 -24.47 12.58
N SER A 345 11.09 -25.06 13.77
CA SER A 345 10.37 -24.55 14.95
C SER A 345 10.88 -23.19 15.44
N ALA A 346 12.13 -22.83 15.15
CA ALA A 346 12.75 -21.57 15.57
C ALA A 346 12.53 -20.42 14.57
N ARG A 347 12.10 -20.70 13.34
CA ARG A 347 12.02 -19.68 12.27
C ARG A 347 10.99 -18.59 12.57
N GLY A 348 9.79 -18.97 13.02
CA GLY A 348 8.75 -18.01 13.43
C GLY A 348 9.19 -17.13 14.60
N PRO A 349 9.70 -17.71 15.71
CA PRO A 349 10.25 -16.95 16.83
C PRO A 349 11.37 -15.97 16.43
N ILE A 350 12.26 -16.34 15.50
CA ILE A 350 13.30 -15.41 14.99
C ILE A 350 12.66 -14.20 14.31
N LEU A 351 11.62 -14.41 13.49
CA LEU A 351 10.90 -13.32 12.86
C LEU A 351 10.17 -12.44 13.89
N ASP A 352 9.53 -13.03 14.90
CA ASP A 352 8.88 -12.25 15.98
C ASP A 352 9.89 -11.44 16.80
N ARG A 353 11.07 -12.00 17.06
CA ARG A 353 12.16 -11.30 17.76
C ARG A 353 12.61 -10.05 17.02
N TRP A 354 12.85 -10.17 15.70
CA TRP A 354 13.37 -9.06 14.91
C TRP A 354 12.29 -8.09 14.43
N PHE A 355 11.02 -8.50 14.38
CA PHE A 355 9.96 -7.67 13.77
C PHE A 355 8.73 -7.39 14.63
N ALA A 356 8.38 -8.24 15.60
CA ALA A 356 7.17 -8.09 16.42
C ALA A 356 7.45 -7.70 17.88
N GLY A 357 8.72 -7.46 18.25
CA GLY A 357 9.12 -7.12 19.62
C GLY A 357 8.92 -8.28 20.61
N GLY A 358 8.82 -9.52 20.11
CA GLY A 358 8.62 -10.70 20.94
C GLY A 358 9.87 -11.02 21.76
N VAL A 359 9.69 -11.22 23.08
CA VAL A 359 10.74 -11.67 23.99
C VAL A 359 11.20 -13.07 23.58
N ASN A 360 12.51 -13.25 23.40
CA ASN A 360 13.11 -14.58 23.34
C ASN A 360 12.73 -15.35 24.61
N LEU A 361 11.99 -16.45 24.49
CA LEU A 361 11.63 -17.30 25.63
C LEU A 361 12.83 -18.05 26.25
N ASN A 362 14.05 -17.84 25.75
CA ASN A 362 15.24 -18.54 26.24
C ASN A 362 16.56 -17.75 26.03
N PRO A 363 16.77 -16.57 26.63
CA PRO A 363 18.11 -16.03 26.76
C PRO A 363 18.76 -16.77 27.94
N SER A 364 19.87 -17.47 27.70
CA SER A 364 20.75 -17.92 28.78
C SER A 364 21.15 -16.72 29.63
N ARG A 365 20.64 -16.69 30.87
CA ARG A 365 20.75 -15.59 31.85
C ARG A 365 22.21 -15.23 32.12
N PRO A 366 22.65 -13.98 31.92
CA PRO A 366 23.91 -13.51 32.49
C PRO A 366 23.79 -13.49 34.01
N ARG A 367 24.70 -14.16 34.74
CA ARG A 367 24.71 -14.05 36.21
C ARG A 367 25.28 -12.68 36.59
N LEU A 368 24.44 -11.81 37.15
CA LEU A 368 24.88 -10.52 37.66
C LEU A 368 25.77 -10.68 38.91
N PRO A 369 26.76 -9.78 39.12
CA PRO A 369 27.58 -9.78 40.33
C PRO A 369 26.70 -9.54 41.58
N ALA A 370 27.03 -10.20 42.69
CA ALA A 370 26.32 -9.99 43.96
C ALA A 370 26.44 -8.54 44.46
N SER A 371 25.36 -7.99 45.02
CA SER A 371 25.37 -6.67 45.64
C SER A 371 26.19 -6.67 46.93
N HIS A 372 27.02 -5.62 47.11
CA HIS A 372 27.76 -5.37 48.36
C HIS A 372 27.00 -4.44 49.32
N SER A 373 25.95 -3.76 48.85
CA SER A 373 25.08 -2.90 49.64
C SER A 373 23.79 -3.62 50.04
N PRO A 374 23.20 -3.27 51.21
CA PRO A 374 21.90 -3.80 51.60
C PRO A 374 20.82 -3.35 50.61
N PRO A 375 19.78 -4.18 50.35
CA PRO A 375 18.69 -3.81 49.46
C PRO A 375 17.93 -2.56 49.93
N GLU A 376 17.62 -1.65 49.01
CA GLU A 376 16.80 -0.46 49.27
C GLU A 376 15.31 -0.85 49.19
N HIS A 377 14.55 -0.57 50.25
CA HIS A 377 13.12 -0.87 50.31
C HIS A 377 12.28 0.33 49.83
N ILE A 378 11.56 0.16 48.72
CA ILE A 378 10.76 1.21 48.08
C ILE A 378 9.30 1.10 48.57
N SER A 379 9.01 1.70 49.72
CA SER A 379 7.70 1.58 50.40
C SER A 379 6.56 2.32 49.71
N ASP A 380 6.85 3.39 48.98
CA ASP A 380 5.90 4.18 48.19
C ASP A 380 5.64 3.59 46.79
N GLY A 381 6.34 2.51 46.44
CA GLY A 381 6.22 1.82 45.16
C GLY A 381 6.72 2.63 43.97
N TYR A 382 7.49 3.72 44.16
CA TYR A 382 8.01 4.54 43.06
C TYR A 382 9.51 4.80 43.21
N LEU A 383 10.27 4.49 42.17
CA LEU A 383 11.69 4.74 42.09
C LEU A 383 11.99 5.59 40.85
N SER A 384 12.72 6.68 41.05
CA SER A 384 13.30 7.48 39.96
C SER A 384 14.76 7.76 40.26
N ARG A 385 15.63 7.37 39.34
CA ARG A 385 17.08 7.60 39.38
C ARG A 385 17.50 8.20 38.05
N SER A 386 17.93 9.46 38.07
CA SER A 386 18.47 10.17 36.90
C SER A 386 19.85 9.65 36.49
N SER A 387 20.60 9.07 37.43
CA SER A 387 21.85 8.36 37.20
C SER A 387 21.93 7.12 38.08
N LEU A 388 22.50 6.04 37.53
CA LEU A 388 22.77 4.81 38.27
C LEU A 388 24.24 4.74 38.70
N PRO A 389 24.52 4.41 39.98
CA PRO A 389 25.89 4.23 40.48
C PRO A 389 26.54 3.00 39.87
N VAL A 390 27.88 2.99 39.81
CA VAL A 390 28.66 1.84 39.35
C VAL A 390 28.54 0.68 40.34
N GLY A 391 28.38 -0.53 39.83
CA GLY A 391 28.22 -1.74 40.64
C GLY A 391 26.79 -2.29 40.61
N THR A 392 26.51 -3.23 41.51
CA THR A 392 25.18 -3.85 41.64
C THR A 392 24.42 -3.23 42.81
N SER A 393 23.19 -2.79 42.55
CA SER A 393 22.22 -2.31 43.53
C SER A 393 20.95 -3.15 43.46
N VAL A 394 20.28 -3.36 44.60
CA VAL A 394 19.04 -4.15 44.68
C VAL A 394 17.93 -3.30 45.28
N PHE A 395 16.77 -3.28 44.61
CA PHE A 395 15.58 -2.55 45.04
C PHE A 395 14.42 -3.51 45.29
N HIS A 396 13.78 -3.41 46.45
CA HIS A 396 12.63 -4.24 46.82
C HIS A 396 11.33 -3.44 46.75
N PHE A 397 10.38 -3.91 45.94
CA PHE A 397 9.03 -3.34 45.79
C PHE A 397 7.99 -4.27 46.45
N PRO A 398 7.49 -3.93 47.65
CA PRO A 398 6.54 -4.78 48.38
C PRO A 398 5.18 -4.82 47.69
N ILE A 399 4.64 -6.03 47.47
CA ILE A 399 3.33 -6.24 46.87
C ILE A 399 2.27 -5.98 47.93
N GLN A 400 1.35 -5.05 47.66
CA GLN A 400 0.32 -4.62 48.62
C GLN A 400 -1.09 -5.15 48.28
N SER A 401 -1.34 -5.51 47.02
CA SER A 401 -2.64 -5.99 46.55
C SER A 401 -2.51 -7.00 45.41
N LEU A 402 -3.50 -7.88 45.28
CA LEU A 402 -3.63 -8.77 44.11
C LEU A 402 -3.79 -7.94 42.84
N GLY A 403 -3.18 -8.34 41.72
CA GLY A 403 -3.22 -7.58 40.47
C GLY A 403 -2.26 -6.38 40.42
N SER A 404 -1.27 -6.33 41.32
CA SER A 404 -0.17 -5.36 41.23
C SER A 404 0.68 -5.63 39.99
N ARG A 405 1.01 -4.57 39.26
CA ARG A 405 1.85 -4.56 38.07
C ARG A 405 3.11 -3.76 38.36
N LEU A 406 4.29 -4.36 38.19
CA LEU A 406 5.55 -3.63 38.22
C LEU A 406 5.88 -3.18 36.80
N VAL A 407 6.09 -1.88 36.61
CA VAL A 407 6.55 -1.29 35.36
C VAL A 407 7.92 -0.68 35.55
N ILE A 408 8.84 -0.96 34.64
CA ILE A 408 10.21 -0.45 34.62
C ILE A 408 10.50 0.19 33.27
N LEU A 409 11.02 1.42 33.30
CA LEU A 409 11.55 2.18 32.17
C LEU A 409 13.06 2.36 32.37
N LEU A 410 13.86 1.87 31.44
CA LEU A 410 15.32 1.90 31.51
C LEU A 410 15.91 2.46 30.21
N SER A 411 16.74 3.50 30.32
CA SER A 411 17.56 3.96 29.19
C SER A 411 18.92 3.27 29.15
N SER A 412 19.46 3.09 27.93
CA SER A 412 20.83 2.58 27.69
C SER A 412 21.13 1.28 28.45
N GLY A 413 20.13 0.40 28.60
CA GLY A 413 20.25 -0.80 29.42
C GLY A 413 19.47 -1.99 28.86
N ARG A 414 19.63 -3.14 29.50
CA ARG A 414 19.09 -4.43 29.06
C ARG A 414 18.16 -5.04 30.11
N ILE A 415 17.00 -5.53 29.66
CA ILE A 415 16.06 -6.32 30.47
C ILE A 415 15.62 -7.54 29.64
N LEU A 416 15.72 -8.76 30.20
CA LEU A 416 15.34 -10.01 29.52
C LEU A 416 15.90 -10.16 28.09
N GLY A 417 17.12 -9.67 27.85
CA GLY A 417 17.78 -9.73 26.54
C GLY A 417 17.36 -8.67 25.52
N VAL A 418 16.36 -7.83 25.84
CA VAL A 418 15.99 -6.64 25.04
C VAL A 418 16.85 -5.47 25.50
N SER A 419 17.52 -4.82 24.56
CA SER A 419 18.33 -3.62 24.81
C SER A 419 18.42 -2.74 23.57
N PRO A 420 18.80 -1.46 23.72
CA PRO A 420 19.32 -0.67 22.62
C PRO A 420 20.52 -1.38 21.95
N GLU A 421 20.78 -1.11 20.68
CA GLU A 421 21.87 -1.76 19.93
C GLU A 421 23.24 -1.38 20.46
N LYS A 422 23.45 -0.08 20.73
CA LYS A 422 24.71 0.46 21.26
C LYS A 422 24.56 0.97 22.68
N ASP A 423 25.70 1.15 23.33
CA ASP A 423 25.82 1.82 24.63
C ASP A 423 25.03 1.15 25.77
N VAL A 424 24.87 -0.18 25.73
CA VAL A 424 24.31 -0.96 26.85
C VAL A 424 25.28 -0.92 28.03
N VAL A 425 25.01 -0.03 28.98
CA VAL A 425 25.82 0.19 30.19
C VAL A 425 25.24 -0.47 31.42
N THR A 426 23.93 -0.74 31.42
CA THR A 426 23.19 -1.27 32.57
C THR A 426 22.45 -2.54 32.23
N GLU A 427 22.46 -3.50 33.15
CA GLU A 427 21.70 -4.73 33.06
C GLU A 427 20.76 -4.83 34.26
N VAL A 428 19.49 -5.13 33.99
CA VAL A 428 18.45 -5.22 35.01
C VAL A 428 17.78 -6.57 34.97
N GLU A 429 17.56 -7.09 36.16
CA GLU A 429 17.01 -8.38 36.45
C GLU A 429 15.87 -8.27 37.45
N VAL A 430 14.78 -9.01 37.22
CA VAL A 430 13.60 -8.96 38.08
C VAL A 430 13.23 -10.36 38.55
N ASP A 431 13.22 -10.52 39.88
CA ASP A 431 12.80 -11.74 40.56
C ASP A 431 11.54 -11.48 41.40
N LEU A 432 10.69 -12.49 41.55
CA LEU A 432 9.52 -12.44 42.43
C LEU A 432 9.84 -13.17 43.73
N CYS A 433 9.99 -12.45 44.84
CA CYS A 433 10.31 -13.05 46.12
C CYS A 433 9.06 -13.28 46.97
N GLN A 434 8.86 -14.51 47.43
CA GLN A 434 7.74 -14.92 48.28
C GLN A 434 8.23 -15.55 49.58
N PRO A 435 7.56 -15.26 50.72
CA PRO A 435 7.85 -15.93 51.98
C PRO A 435 7.44 -17.41 51.91
N ARG A 436 8.28 -18.31 52.40
CA ARG A 436 7.97 -19.75 52.55
C ARG A 436 7.71 -20.06 54.03
N GLU A 437 7.07 -21.19 54.32
CA GLU A 437 6.70 -21.62 55.70
C GLU A 437 7.88 -21.78 56.68
N SER A 438 9.12 -21.82 56.16
CA SER A 438 10.36 -21.66 56.93
C SER A 438 10.97 -20.33 56.51
N SER A 439 11.63 -19.61 57.42
CA SER A 439 12.22 -18.26 57.27
C SER A 439 13.14 -17.99 56.04
N ASN A 440 13.22 -18.90 55.09
CA ASN A 440 13.81 -18.76 53.77
C ASN A 440 12.82 -18.15 52.77
N VAL A 441 13.23 -17.05 52.13
CA VAL A 441 12.51 -16.42 51.01
C VAL A 441 12.86 -17.15 49.72
N PHE A 442 11.86 -17.52 48.93
CA PHE A 442 12.05 -18.11 47.60
C PHE A 442 11.88 -17.02 46.53
N CYS A 443 12.89 -16.80 45.70
CA CYS A 443 12.90 -15.76 44.66
C CYS A 443 13.11 -16.37 43.27
N PRO A 444 12.06 -16.91 42.63
CA PRO A 444 12.12 -17.32 41.24
C PRO A 444 12.22 -16.12 40.27
N PRO A 445 12.94 -16.26 39.14
CA PRO A 445 12.98 -15.25 38.11
C PRO A 445 11.62 -15.06 37.43
N ILE A 446 11.28 -13.82 37.09
CA ILE A 446 10.06 -13.50 36.35
C ILE A 446 10.37 -13.47 34.86
N ASN A 447 10.05 -14.58 34.19
CA ASN A 447 10.19 -14.68 32.72
C ASN A 447 8.88 -14.39 31.97
N SER A 448 7.77 -14.15 32.68
CA SER A 448 6.42 -13.99 32.13
C SER A 448 6.00 -12.52 31.91
N GLY A 449 6.95 -11.59 31.77
CA GLY A 449 6.71 -10.17 31.55
C GLY A 449 6.74 -9.73 30.07
N SER A 450 6.01 -8.67 29.74
CA SER A 450 6.08 -8.01 28.43
C SER A 450 7.27 -7.04 28.43
N THR A 451 8.23 -7.26 27.54
CA THR A 451 9.40 -6.38 27.36
C THR A 451 9.42 -5.82 25.96
N ARG A 452 9.52 -4.50 25.81
CA ARG A 452 9.51 -3.81 24.51
C ARG A 452 10.49 -2.66 24.47
N LEU A 453 10.97 -2.33 23.28
CA LEU A 453 11.80 -1.14 23.06
C LEU A 453 10.90 -0.02 22.52
N ILE A 454 10.88 1.14 23.18
CA ILE A 454 10.15 2.34 22.70
C ILE A 454 11.14 3.46 22.35
N PRO A 455 10.82 4.37 21.41
CA PRO A 455 11.72 5.47 21.10
C PRO A 455 11.82 6.49 22.24
N ASN A 456 12.98 7.12 22.39
CA ASN A 456 13.17 8.32 23.20
C ASN A 456 13.37 9.56 22.30
N PRO A 457 12.30 10.12 21.71
CA PRO A 457 12.38 11.24 20.78
C PRO A 457 13.04 12.47 21.40
N SER A 458 13.80 13.24 20.61
CA SER A 458 14.36 14.52 21.06
C SER A 458 13.26 15.52 21.48
N LEU A 459 13.60 16.47 22.34
CA LEU A 459 12.69 17.50 22.86
C LEU A 459 12.29 18.57 21.81
N LYS A 460 12.82 18.52 20.58
CA LYS A 460 12.61 19.56 19.57
C LYS A 460 12.30 18.94 18.21
N GLY A 461 11.20 19.36 17.59
CA GLY A 461 10.86 19.01 16.20
C GLY A 461 9.82 17.89 16.06
N LEU A 462 9.65 17.42 14.82
CA LEU A 462 8.78 16.28 14.51
C LEU A 462 9.48 14.97 14.84
N PHE A 463 8.70 13.97 15.22
CA PHE A 463 9.17 12.61 15.39
C PHE A 463 8.49 11.67 14.36
N PRO A 464 9.25 10.80 13.68
CA PRO A 464 10.72 10.75 13.62
C PRO A 464 11.29 11.99 12.90
N VAL A 465 12.55 12.31 13.15
CA VAL A 465 13.22 13.44 12.48
C VAL A 465 13.35 13.11 10.98
N PRO A 466 12.79 13.91 10.06
CA PRO A 466 12.82 13.61 8.63
C PRO A 466 14.26 13.48 8.11
N GLY A 467 14.55 12.39 7.39
CA GLY A 467 15.87 12.10 6.79
C GLY A 467 16.98 11.69 7.76
N GLU A 468 16.87 12.01 9.04
CA GLU A 468 17.80 11.57 10.08
C GLU A 468 17.33 10.33 10.80
N GLY A 469 16.02 10.13 10.97
CA GLY A 469 15.46 8.93 11.58
C GLY A 469 15.84 8.69 13.04
N THR A 470 15.25 7.63 13.59
CA THR A 470 15.64 7.09 14.89
C THR A 470 16.52 5.87 14.76
N ASP A 471 17.40 5.70 15.74
CA ASP A 471 18.16 4.47 15.95
C ASP A 471 17.54 3.60 17.04
N GLU A 472 17.76 2.30 16.98
CA GLU A 472 17.50 1.42 18.13
C GLU A 472 18.36 1.76 19.35
N SER A 473 19.54 2.38 19.16
CA SER A 473 20.36 2.90 20.26
C SER A 473 19.70 4.03 21.04
N GLU A 474 18.69 4.69 20.46
CA GLU A 474 17.94 5.80 21.09
C GLU A 474 16.68 5.28 21.82
N GLY A 475 16.53 3.96 21.95
CA GLY A 475 15.39 3.33 22.61
C GLY A 475 15.47 3.32 24.15
N VAL A 476 14.30 3.27 24.76
CA VAL A 476 14.08 2.99 26.19
C VAL A 476 13.44 1.61 26.30
N VAL A 477 13.99 0.77 27.17
CA VAL A 477 13.43 -0.55 27.44
C VAL A 477 12.29 -0.40 28.44
N VAL A 478 11.12 -0.90 28.06
CA VAL A 478 9.93 -0.98 28.90
C VAL A 478 9.76 -2.44 29.29
N TRP A 479 9.67 -2.71 30.59
CA TRP A 479 9.32 -4.02 31.13
C TRP A 479 8.09 -3.89 32.02
N GLU A 480 7.10 -4.74 31.83
CA GLU A 480 5.89 -4.81 32.65
C GLU A 480 5.54 -6.27 32.98
N SER A 481 5.15 -6.53 34.22
CA SER A 481 4.65 -7.85 34.64
C SER A 481 3.56 -7.72 35.70
N ASP A 482 2.46 -8.44 35.48
CA ASP A 482 1.32 -8.52 36.38
C ASP A 482 1.48 -9.69 37.36
N VAL A 483 1.19 -9.47 38.64
CA VAL A 483 1.10 -10.53 39.64
C VAL A 483 -0.37 -10.91 39.83
N THR A 484 -0.74 -12.08 39.32
CA THR A 484 -2.13 -12.57 39.33
C THR A 484 -2.42 -13.53 40.50
N THR A 485 -1.40 -14.10 41.14
CA THR A 485 -1.57 -15.26 42.03
C THR A 485 -1.28 -15.03 43.51
N THR A 486 -0.59 -13.94 43.90
CA THR A 486 -0.17 -13.74 45.31
C THR A 486 -0.35 -12.31 45.80
N SER A 487 -0.87 -12.16 47.01
CA SER A 487 -1.01 -10.87 47.72
C SER A 487 0.16 -10.56 48.65
N GLU A 488 1.07 -11.52 48.89
CA GLU A 488 2.22 -11.38 49.78
C GLU A 488 3.53 -11.64 49.02
N GLY A 489 4.55 -10.83 49.29
CA GLY A 489 5.85 -10.90 48.63
C GLY A 489 6.36 -9.53 48.17
N TYR A 490 7.45 -9.53 47.41
CA TYR A 490 8.01 -8.32 46.82
C TYR A 490 8.69 -8.65 45.49
N PHE A 491 8.72 -7.66 44.58
CA PHE A 491 9.61 -7.73 43.43
C PHE A 491 11.00 -7.30 43.85
N SER A 492 12.01 -8.10 43.50
CA SER A 492 13.42 -7.76 43.64
C SER A 492 13.97 -7.33 42.30
N VAL A 493 14.33 -6.06 42.17
CA VAL A 493 14.93 -5.49 40.97
C VAL A 493 16.43 -5.32 41.21
N THR A 494 17.23 -6.18 40.57
CA THR A 494 18.69 -6.12 40.64
C THR A 494 19.22 -5.35 39.43
N VAL A 495 20.00 -4.30 39.69
CA VAL A 495 20.52 -3.38 38.68
C VAL A 495 22.04 -3.39 38.74
N SER A 496 22.70 -3.75 37.65
CA SER A 496 24.16 -3.72 37.55
C SER A 496 24.59 -2.71 36.49
N SER A 497 25.35 -1.68 36.89
CA SER A 497 25.85 -0.67 35.96
C SER A 497 27.38 -0.71 35.84
N LYS A 498 27.88 -0.66 34.60
CA LYS A 498 29.32 -0.66 34.28
C LYS A 498 29.95 0.73 34.37
N ARG A 499 29.16 1.81 34.25
CA ARG A 499 29.62 3.20 34.21
C ARG A 499 28.63 4.10 34.94
N GLU A 500 29.15 5.10 35.66
CA GLU A 500 28.34 6.11 36.34
C GLU A 500 27.70 7.06 35.32
N GLY A 501 26.42 7.40 35.51
CA GLY A 501 25.74 8.45 34.73
C GLY A 501 25.41 8.10 33.27
N GLY A 502 25.45 6.83 32.88
CA GLY A 502 25.14 6.38 31.51
C GLY A 502 23.67 5.98 31.25
N SER A 503 22.87 5.85 32.30
CA SER A 503 21.49 5.33 32.26
C SER A 503 20.65 5.93 33.38
N TRP A 504 19.36 6.06 33.10
CA TRP A 504 18.32 6.43 34.07
C TRP A 504 17.31 5.29 34.20
N LEU A 505 16.73 5.17 35.40
CA LEU A 505 15.77 4.12 35.75
C LEU A 505 14.55 4.75 36.42
N VAL A 506 13.37 4.44 35.89
CA VAL A 506 12.10 4.76 36.53
C VAL A 506 11.33 3.46 36.70
N ALA A 507 10.94 3.13 37.92
CA ALA A 507 10.15 1.94 38.21
C ALA A 507 8.96 2.30 39.11
N ARG A 508 7.82 1.67 38.86
CA ARG A 508 6.62 1.88 39.67
C ARG A 508 5.83 0.59 39.83
N LEU A 509 5.45 0.30 41.06
CA LEU A 509 4.42 -0.67 41.38
C LEU A 509 3.06 0.03 41.29
N GLU A 510 2.25 -0.37 40.32
CA GLU A 510 0.94 0.22 40.03
C GLU A 510 -0.12 -0.87 39.88
N GLN A 511 -1.39 -0.48 39.72
CA GLN A 511 -2.46 -1.41 39.37
C GLN A 511 -2.68 -1.36 37.85
N SER A 512 -3.08 -2.49 37.25
CA SER A 512 -3.43 -2.51 35.83
C SER A 512 -4.64 -1.61 35.55
N ASP A 513 -4.39 -0.49 34.86
CA ASP A 513 -5.39 0.53 34.52
C ASP A 513 -5.62 0.57 33.00
N SER A 514 -6.63 -0.19 32.54
CA SER A 514 -7.16 -0.11 31.18
C SER A 514 -8.48 0.65 31.18
N LEU A 515 -8.52 1.80 30.55
CA LEU A 515 -9.68 2.68 30.52
C LEU A 515 -10.43 2.52 29.20
N GLU A 516 -11.74 2.26 29.28
CA GLU A 516 -12.62 2.22 28.12
C GLU A 516 -13.51 3.47 28.10
N PHE A 517 -13.50 4.19 26.98
CA PHE A 517 -14.34 5.36 26.77
C PHE A 517 -15.21 5.20 25.53
N ALA A 518 -16.52 5.04 25.75
CA ALA A 518 -17.48 5.08 24.67
C ALA A 518 -17.70 6.52 24.18
N THR A 519 -17.51 6.75 22.89
CA THR A 519 -17.84 8.02 22.23
C THR A 519 -18.95 7.81 21.21
N GLY A 520 -19.66 8.88 20.85
CA GLY A 520 -20.65 8.82 19.77
C GLY A 520 -19.95 8.66 18.43
N LYS A 521 -20.35 7.66 17.62
CA LYS A 521 -19.68 7.32 16.33
C LYS A 521 -19.49 8.52 15.40
N LEU A 522 -20.47 9.43 15.36
CA LEU A 522 -20.47 10.61 14.50
C LEU A 522 -19.99 11.89 15.20
N ALA A 523 -19.85 11.88 16.53
CA ALA A 523 -19.51 13.08 17.28
C ALA A 523 -18.18 13.73 16.82
N PRO A 524 -17.11 12.96 16.52
CA PRO A 524 -15.84 13.53 16.04
C PRO A 524 -15.93 14.17 14.64
N PHE A 525 -16.98 13.88 13.87
CA PHE A 525 -17.17 14.42 12.51
C PHE A 525 -17.83 15.80 12.51
N PHE A 526 -18.66 16.09 13.51
CA PHE A 526 -19.40 17.36 13.62
C PHE A 526 -18.82 18.33 14.65
N GLY A 527 -17.81 17.90 15.41
CA GLY A 527 -17.15 18.74 16.40
C GLY A 527 -16.05 17.99 17.15
N SER A 528 -15.52 18.64 18.18
CA SER A 528 -14.52 18.02 19.05
C SER A 528 -15.17 17.14 20.10
N THR A 529 -14.68 15.91 20.25
CA THR A 529 -15.04 15.02 21.35
C THR A 529 -13.96 15.10 22.41
N GLU A 530 -14.32 15.41 23.65
CA GLU A 530 -13.41 15.45 24.80
C GLU A 530 -13.60 14.21 25.67
N ILE A 531 -12.49 13.53 26.00
CA ILE A 531 -12.43 12.45 26.97
C ILE A 531 -11.63 12.95 28.16
N LYS A 532 -12.26 12.97 29.34
CA LYS A 532 -11.60 13.32 30.61
C LYS A 532 -10.92 12.09 31.19
N ILE A 533 -9.63 12.21 31.45
CA ILE A 533 -8.81 11.12 31.98
C ILE A 533 -8.69 11.29 33.50
N PRO A 534 -8.95 10.24 34.30
CA PRO A 534 -8.76 10.29 35.75
C PRO A 534 -7.32 10.66 36.13
N LYS A 535 -7.13 11.49 37.16
CA LYS A 535 -5.80 11.82 37.66
C LYS A 535 -5.16 10.61 38.35
N THR A 536 -4.01 10.16 37.86
CA THR A 536 -3.22 9.05 38.41
C THR A 536 -1.75 9.28 38.07
N LYS A 537 -0.87 8.66 38.86
CA LYS A 537 0.59 8.72 38.67
C LYS A 537 1.15 7.49 37.92
N SER A 538 0.30 6.74 37.21
CA SER A 538 0.71 5.53 36.50
C SER A 538 1.73 5.83 35.39
N LEU A 539 2.72 4.94 35.20
CA LEU A 539 3.75 5.05 34.16
C LEU A 539 3.22 4.68 32.77
N ILE A 540 2.30 3.72 32.70
CA ILE A 540 1.71 3.24 31.44
C ILE A 540 0.19 3.20 31.58
N ARG A 541 -0.51 3.98 30.76
CA ARG A 541 -1.96 3.91 30.66
C ARG A 541 -2.41 3.42 29.31
N ARG A 542 -3.37 2.50 29.29
CA ARG A 542 -3.99 2.00 28.06
C ARG A 542 -5.42 2.50 27.97
N ILE A 543 -5.73 3.17 26.86
CA ILE A 543 -7.01 3.79 26.61
C ILE A 543 -7.62 3.14 25.37
N TRP A 544 -8.82 2.59 25.53
CA TRP A 544 -9.58 1.96 24.46
C TRP A 544 -10.82 2.79 24.11
N ILE A 545 -10.96 3.12 22.83
CA ILE A 545 -12.10 3.89 22.31
C ILE A 545 -12.84 3.03 21.29
N PRO A 546 -13.80 2.18 21.69
CA PRO A 546 -14.38 1.14 20.84
C PRO A 546 -15.18 1.68 19.65
N ASN A 547 -15.83 2.83 19.80
CA ASN A 547 -16.77 3.37 18.80
C ASN A 547 -16.10 4.26 17.73
N LEU A 548 -14.79 4.48 17.81
CA LEU A 548 -14.08 5.30 16.84
C LEU A 548 -13.87 4.54 15.53
N ILE A 549 -14.06 5.20 14.39
CA ILE A 549 -13.92 4.56 13.07
C ILE A 549 -12.44 4.33 12.79
N SER A 550 -12.06 3.08 12.57
CA SER A 550 -10.71 2.66 12.24
C SER A 550 -10.62 2.36 10.74
N ASN A 551 -10.38 3.39 9.91
CA ASN A 551 -10.35 3.27 8.45
C ASN A 551 -9.31 4.21 7.81
N ALA A 552 -8.60 3.73 6.79
CA ALA A 552 -7.51 4.46 6.12
C ALA A 552 -7.94 5.81 5.47
N MET A 553 -9.24 6.03 5.28
CA MET A 553 -9.80 7.28 4.76
C MET A 553 -10.02 8.37 5.83
N VAL A 554 -10.00 8.03 7.12
CA VAL A 554 -10.31 8.96 8.21
C VAL A 554 -9.07 9.19 9.05
N VAL A 555 -8.81 10.47 9.34
CA VAL A 555 -7.70 10.91 10.16
C VAL A 555 -8.24 11.82 11.25
N TYR A 556 -7.82 11.59 12.48
CA TYR A 556 -8.21 12.39 13.64
C TYR A 556 -7.05 13.28 14.08
N ARG A 557 -7.33 14.51 14.45
CA ARG A 557 -6.38 15.40 15.12
C ARG A 557 -6.68 15.40 16.61
N ALA A 558 -5.68 15.08 17.42
CA ALA A 558 -5.81 15.03 18.87
C ALA A 558 -5.04 16.17 19.53
N THR A 559 -5.68 16.79 20.52
CA THR A 559 -5.10 17.79 21.41
C THR A 559 -5.10 17.20 22.82
N PHE A 560 -3.94 17.21 23.45
CA PHE A 560 -3.77 16.68 24.80
C PHE A 560 -3.69 17.85 25.77
N ASN A 561 -4.59 17.86 26.75
CA ASN A 561 -4.50 18.78 27.87
C ASN A 561 -3.66 18.10 28.96
N HIS A 562 -2.42 18.57 29.14
CA HIS A 562 -1.46 17.96 30.05
C HIS A 562 -0.67 18.99 30.86
N GLU A 563 -0.21 18.55 32.03
CA GLU A 563 0.76 19.25 32.87
C GLU A 563 2.11 18.50 32.80
N GLY A 564 3.23 19.20 32.63
CA GLY A 564 4.57 18.60 32.43
C GLY A 564 4.84 18.08 31.01
N ASP A 565 6.05 17.56 30.75
CA ASP A 565 6.44 17.02 29.45
C ASP A 565 6.05 15.54 29.30
N CYS A 566 5.15 15.23 28.35
CA CYS A 566 4.62 13.88 28.15
C CYS A 566 5.05 13.28 26.80
N THR A 567 5.34 11.98 26.77
CA THR A 567 5.52 11.22 25.53
C THR A 567 4.30 10.34 25.32
N ILE A 568 3.52 10.65 24.28
CA ILE A 568 2.25 9.98 24.03
C ILE A 568 2.39 9.03 22.84
N HIS A 569 1.87 7.83 23.03
CA HIS A 569 1.93 6.80 22.02
C HIS A 569 0.52 6.46 21.54
N THR A 570 0.37 6.34 20.24
CA THR A 570 -0.87 5.91 19.61
C THR A 570 -0.58 4.60 18.90
N SER A 571 -1.06 3.50 19.47
CA SER A 571 -0.84 2.16 18.93
C SER A 571 -2.14 1.52 18.50
N SER A 572 -2.19 1.10 17.25
CA SER A 572 -2.87 -0.16 16.94
C SER A 572 -1.89 -1.33 17.18
N GLU A 573 -2.38 -2.56 17.31
CA GLU A 573 -1.52 -3.75 17.52
C GLU A 573 -0.49 -3.99 16.40
N ILE A 574 -0.73 -3.43 15.20
CA ILE A 574 0.07 -3.70 13.99
C ILE A 574 0.87 -2.47 13.57
N GLU A 575 0.38 -1.26 13.88
CA GLU A 575 0.95 0.03 13.51
C GLU A 575 0.97 0.96 14.73
N SER A 576 2.15 1.51 15.03
CA SER A 576 2.35 2.44 16.14
C SER A 576 2.96 3.75 15.66
N HIS A 577 2.48 4.88 16.18
CA HIS A 577 3.09 6.19 15.96
C HIS A 577 3.36 6.84 17.31
N PHE A 578 4.56 7.39 17.45
CA PHE A 578 5.00 8.03 18.69
C PHE A 578 4.96 9.54 18.49
N HIS A 579 4.34 10.24 19.44
CA HIS A 579 4.21 11.68 19.43
C HIS A 579 4.62 12.25 20.79
N ARG A 580 5.51 13.24 20.81
CA ARG A 580 5.79 13.97 22.05
C ARG A 580 4.83 15.16 22.15
N THR A 581 4.11 15.30 23.26
CA THR A 581 3.22 16.45 23.45
C THR A 581 4.00 17.56 24.13
N LEU A 582 4.38 18.56 23.34
CA LEU A 582 4.95 19.81 23.83
C LEU A 582 3.91 20.91 23.61
N PRO A 583 3.82 21.91 24.50
CA PRO A 583 2.91 23.05 24.33
C PRO A 583 3.11 23.83 23.02
N SER A 584 4.31 23.74 22.42
CA SER A 584 4.68 24.37 21.14
C SER A 584 4.71 23.43 19.94
N ALA A 585 4.46 22.12 20.13
CA ALA A 585 4.44 21.15 19.05
C ALA A 585 3.09 21.14 18.32
N ARG A 586 3.10 20.77 17.03
CA ARG A 586 1.86 20.53 16.28
C ARG A 586 1.06 19.41 16.96
N ASN A 587 -0.25 19.61 17.09
CA ASN A 587 -1.17 18.60 17.59
C ASN A 587 -0.99 17.26 16.84
N PRO A 588 -0.82 16.14 17.56
CA PRO A 588 -0.64 14.83 16.96
C PRO A 588 -1.82 14.41 16.09
N VAL A 589 -1.50 13.59 15.10
CA VAL A 589 -2.42 13.07 14.11
C VAL A 589 -2.58 11.57 14.37
N LEU A 590 -3.82 11.14 14.59
CA LEU A 590 -4.19 9.76 14.85
C LEU A 590 -4.85 9.19 13.61
N HIS A 591 -4.33 8.09 13.11
CA HIS A 591 -4.89 7.38 11.98
C HIS A 591 -4.76 5.88 12.19
N THR A 592 -5.51 5.11 11.42
CA THR A 592 -5.49 3.66 11.47
C THR A 592 -5.65 3.09 10.08
N HIS A 593 -4.97 1.98 9.82
CA HIS A 593 -4.87 1.47 8.46
C HIS A 593 -5.26 0.01 8.29
N ASN A 594 -5.90 -0.56 9.32
CA ASN A 594 -6.37 -1.95 9.35
C ASN A 594 -7.56 -2.22 8.42
N SER A 595 -8.08 -1.20 7.74
CA SER A 595 -9.32 -1.24 6.98
C SER A 595 -9.37 -0.11 5.93
N GLY A 596 -10.21 -0.26 4.91
CA GLY A 596 -10.29 0.68 3.79
C GLY A 596 -11.38 0.27 2.79
N PRO A 597 -11.55 1.01 1.69
CA PRO A 597 -12.47 0.65 0.62
C PRO A 597 -12.23 -0.80 0.15
N PHE A 598 -13.31 -1.53 -0.11
CA PHE A 598 -13.28 -2.93 -0.56
C PHE A 598 -12.79 -3.98 0.47
N ILE A 599 -12.20 -3.57 1.60
CA ILE A 599 -11.74 -4.45 2.70
C ILE A 599 -12.68 -4.38 3.92
N GLY A 600 -13.51 -3.33 4.00
CA GLY A 600 -14.49 -3.11 5.05
C GLY A 600 -14.00 -2.13 6.11
N THR A 601 -14.91 -1.67 6.97
CA THR A 601 -14.62 -0.74 8.06
C THR A 601 -14.44 -1.50 9.38
N LYS A 602 -13.41 -1.14 10.14
CA LYS A 602 -13.22 -1.59 11.52
C LYS A 602 -13.50 -0.46 12.49
N TYR A 603 -13.71 -0.80 13.76
CA TYR A 603 -13.89 0.17 14.83
C TYR A 603 -12.94 -0.12 15.97
N GLY A 604 -12.64 0.92 16.74
CA GLY A 604 -11.76 0.84 17.89
C GLY A 604 -10.41 1.49 17.64
N LEU A 605 -9.99 2.31 18.61
CA LEU A 605 -8.64 2.87 18.65
C LEU A 605 -8.03 2.65 20.03
N ASN A 606 -6.83 2.06 20.04
CA ASN A 606 -6.00 1.91 21.23
C ASN A 606 -5.01 3.09 21.31
N ILE A 607 -4.89 3.69 22.48
CA ILE A 607 -3.92 4.76 22.75
C ILE A 607 -3.18 4.37 24.03
N THR A 608 -1.85 4.45 24.01
CA THR A 608 -1.03 4.13 25.18
C THR A 608 -0.26 5.38 25.60
N VAL A 609 -0.42 5.83 26.83
CA VAL A 609 0.31 7.00 27.34
C VAL A 609 1.48 6.52 28.19
N TYR A 610 2.70 6.95 27.84
CA TYR A 610 3.90 6.72 28.63
C TYR A 610 4.25 7.99 29.41
N ALA A 611 4.30 7.91 30.73
CA ALA A 611 4.63 9.05 31.58
C ALA A 611 5.72 8.69 32.58
N SER A 612 6.67 9.59 32.82
CA SER A 612 7.70 9.45 33.87
C SER A 612 7.15 9.64 35.29
N GLY A 613 5.84 9.83 35.45
CA GLY A 613 5.19 10.17 36.73
C GLY A 613 5.13 11.67 37.04
N GLU A 614 5.88 12.50 36.29
CA GLU A 614 5.83 13.97 36.37
C GLU A 614 4.79 14.57 35.40
N CYS A 615 4.55 13.88 34.29
CA CYS A 615 3.53 14.21 33.31
C CYS A 615 2.14 13.76 33.78
N GLN A 616 1.14 14.65 33.66
CA GLN A 616 -0.27 14.32 33.91
C GLN A 616 -1.14 14.75 32.73
N VAL A 617 -1.75 13.77 32.04
CA VAL A 617 -2.74 14.04 30.98
C VAL A 617 -4.12 14.09 31.61
N ASN A 618 -4.76 15.27 31.57
CA ASN A 618 -6.06 15.55 32.18
C ASN A 618 -7.23 15.26 31.21
N ALA A 619 -7.05 15.56 29.93
CA ALA A 619 -8.08 15.31 28.91
C ALA A 619 -7.47 15.12 27.52
N ILE A 620 -8.15 14.35 26.68
CA ILE A 620 -7.86 14.20 25.26
C ILE A 620 -9.05 14.74 24.49
N GLN A 621 -8.81 15.74 23.65
CA GLN A 621 -9.81 16.26 22.73
C GLN A 621 -9.42 15.84 21.32
N PHE A 622 -10.35 15.27 20.55
CA PHE A 622 -10.08 14.91 19.16
C PHE A 622 -11.24 15.23 18.23
N HIS A 623 -10.92 15.50 16.97
CA HIS A 623 -11.86 15.77 15.88
C HIS A 623 -11.29 15.22 14.57
N VAL A 624 -12.14 15.03 13.56
CA VAL A 624 -11.68 14.63 12.22
C VAL A 624 -10.88 15.77 11.59
N ASP A 625 -9.66 15.47 11.13
CA ASP A 625 -8.88 16.37 10.29
C ASP A 625 -9.37 16.25 8.84
N TRP A 626 -10.28 17.14 8.45
CA TRP A 626 -10.88 17.11 7.11
C TRP A 626 -9.86 17.33 6.00
N ARG A 627 -8.84 18.17 6.21
CA ARG A 627 -7.81 18.46 5.19
C ARG A 627 -7.03 17.19 4.87
N ILE A 628 -6.52 16.49 5.88
CA ILE A 628 -5.77 15.25 5.67
C ILE A 628 -6.71 14.14 5.18
N SER A 629 -7.90 14.02 5.76
CA SER A 629 -8.89 12.99 5.38
C SER A 629 -9.32 13.12 3.92
N PHE A 630 -9.53 14.33 3.39
CA PHE A 630 -9.82 14.52 1.96
C PHE A 630 -8.68 14.05 1.05
N GLY A 631 -7.43 14.28 1.46
CA GLY A 631 -6.26 13.74 0.76
C GLY A 631 -6.24 12.20 0.74
N ARG A 632 -6.65 11.57 1.84
CA ARG A 632 -6.78 10.10 1.91
C ARG A 632 -7.93 9.60 1.04
N VAL A 633 -9.12 10.19 1.14
CA VAL A 633 -10.27 9.83 0.29
C VAL A 633 -9.92 9.94 -1.19
N ALA A 634 -9.31 11.05 -1.62
CA ALA A 634 -8.91 11.27 -3.01
C ALA A 634 -7.97 10.19 -3.54
N SER A 635 -6.96 9.81 -2.75
CA SER A 635 -5.99 8.77 -3.14
C SER A 635 -6.56 7.35 -3.15
N ARG A 636 -7.71 7.08 -2.51
CA ARG A 636 -8.35 5.74 -2.54
C ARG A 636 -9.48 5.62 -3.56
N LEU A 637 -10.23 6.70 -3.81
CA LEU A 637 -11.44 6.65 -4.63
C LEU A 637 -11.26 7.17 -6.07
N TRP A 638 -10.06 7.60 -6.46
CA TRP A 638 -9.80 8.13 -7.81
C TRP A 638 -10.15 7.13 -8.93
N ALA A 639 -9.88 5.84 -8.73
CA ALA A 639 -10.24 4.79 -9.70
C ALA A 639 -11.76 4.68 -9.87
N GLY A 640 -12.53 4.96 -8.81
CA GLY A 640 -13.99 5.02 -8.87
C GLY A 640 -14.49 6.22 -9.65
N VAL A 641 -13.93 7.41 -9.41
CA VAL A 641 -14.24 8.63 -10.20
C VAL A 641 -13.94 8.40 -11.68
N PHE A 642 -12.81 7.76 -11.99
CA PHE A 642 -12.42 7.41 -13.34
C PHE A 642 -13.40 6.43 -14.01
N ALA A 643 -13.78 5.33 -13.34
CA ALA A 643 -14.75 4.38 -13.85
C ALA A 643 -16.14 5.02 -14.08
N TRP A 644 -16.55 5.94 -13.22
CA TRP A 644 -17.83 6.65 -13.36
C TRP A 644 -17.80 7.75 -14.42
N ALA A 645 -16.62 8.30 -14.75
CA ALA A 645 -16.45 9.15 -15.91
C ALA A 645 -16.65 8.35 -17.21
N ILE A 646 -16.09 7.13 -17.29
CA ILE A 646 -16.40 6.17 -18.38
C ILE A 646 -17.91 5.88 -18.43
N ALA A 647 -18.55 5.64 -17.28
CA ALA A 647 -19.99 5.40 -17.23
C ALA A 647 -20.80 6.56 -17.80
N THR A 648 -20.39 7.80 -17.51
CA THR A 648 -21.02 9.03 -18.02
C THR A 648 -20.83 9.16 -19.54
N VAL A 649 -19.62 8.94 -20.04
CA VAL A 649 -19.34 8.99 -21.49
C VAL A 649 -20.07 7.87 -22.25
N ALA A 650 -20.18 6.68 -21.66
CA ALA A 650 -20.97 5.58 -22.21
C ALA A 650 -22.46 5.92 -22.28
N ALA A 651 -23.01 6.58 -21.24
CA ALA A 651 -24.38 7.08 -21.26
C ALA A 651 -24.57 8.17 -22.35
N MET A 652 -23.58 9.05 -22.55
CA MET A 652 -23.61 10.06 -23.63
C MET A 652 -23.69 9.40 -25.01
N ASN A 653 -22.90 8.34 -25.23
CA ASN A 653 -22.94 7.56 -26.46
C ASN A 653 -24.29 6.85 -26.63
N ALA A 654 -24.81 6.23 -25.58
CA ALA A 654 -26.12 5.57 -25.62
C ALA A 654 -27.23 6.54 -26.02
N LEU A 655 -27.23 7.75 -25.44
CA LEU A 655 -28.17 8.81 -25.77
C LEU A 655 -28.01 9.29 -27.22
N ALA A 656 -26.78 9.52 -27.68
CA ALA A 656 -26.53 9.95 -29.06
C ALA A 656 -27.00 8.91 -30.08
N TRP A 657 -26.83 7.62 -29.78
CA TRP A 657 -27.37 6.52 -30.59
C TRP A 657 -28.90 6.45 -30.51
N TYR A 658 -29.51 6.70 -29.34
CA TYR A 658 -30.97 6.75 -29.21
C TYR A 658 -31.59 7.87 -30.06
N GLU A 659 -31.01 9.07 -30.02
CA GLU A 659 -31.43 10.23 -30.83
C GLU A 659 -31.22 10.00 -32.33
N TRP A 660 -30.15 9.30 -32.71
CA TRP A 660 -29.98 8.83 -34.08
C TRP A 660 -31.10 7.89 -34.52
N ASN A 661 -31.63 7.06 -33.63
CA ASN A 661 -32.66 6.07 -33.96
C ASN A 661 -34.01 6.72 -34.20
N GLU A 662 -34.38 7.65 -33.33
CA GLU A 662 -35.65 8.36 -33.41
C GLU A 662 -35.62 9.45 -34.48
N ASN A 663 -34.60 10.32 -34.44
CA ASN A 663 -34.59 11.58 -35.17
C ASN A 663 -33.65 11.60 -36.38
N LYS A 664 -32.85 10.54 -36.60
CA LYS A 664 -31.78 10.49 -37.63
C LYS A 664 -30.81 11.66 -37.52
N GLN A 665 -30.65 12.21 -36.31
CA GLN A 665 -29.71 13.27 -36.01
C GLN A 665 -28.77 12.82 -34.89
N PHE A 666 -27.49 12.72 -35.22
CA PHE A 666 -26.47 12.51 -34.20
C PHE A 666 -26.20 13.85 -33.50
N ILE A 667 -26.34 13.89 -32.17
CA ILE A 667 -26.08 15.07 -31.34
C ILE A 667 -24.59 15.18 -30.98
N THR A 668 -24.11 16.41 -30.72
CA THR A 668 -22.72 16.65 -30.31
C THR A 668 -22.46 16.11 -28.89
N PRO A 669 -21.19 15.85 -28.51
CA PRO A 669 -20.85 15.47 -27.13
C PRO A 669 -21.34 16.50 -26.10
N PHE A 670 -21.26 17.80 -26.41
CA PHE A 670 -21.69 18.86 -25.50
C PHE A 670 -23.21 18.91 -25.31
N GLU A 671 -23.98 18.71 -26.38
CA GLU A 671 -25.46 18.58 -26.31
C GLU A 671 -25.87 17.32 -25.53
N SER A 672 -25.17 16.20 -25.76
CA SER A 672 -25.41 14.94 -25.04
C SER A 672 -25.16 15.10 -23.55
N PHE A 673 -24.06 15.79 -23.19
CA PHE A 673 -23.72 16.12 -21.81
C PHE A 673 -24.79 17.00 -21.15
N GLU A 674 -25.29 18.03 -21.85
CA GLU A 674 -26.36 18.89 -21.34
C GLU A 674 -27.66 18.10 -21.11
N GLN A 675 -28.02 17.20 -22.03
CA GLN A 675 -29.22 16.39 -21.87
C GLN A 675 -29.10 15.39 -20.71
N ILE A 676 -27.93 14.77 -20.51
CA ILE A 676 -27.69 13.88 -19.36
C ILE A 676 -27.72 14.64 -18.05
N THR A 677 -27.06 15.79 -17.96
CA THR A 677 -27.08 16.63 -16.76
C THR A 677 -28.48 17.18 -16.46
N LYS A 678 -29.30 17.41 -17.50
CA LYS A 678 -30.70 17.82 -17.38
C LYS A 678 -31.62 16.70 -16.88
N ARG A 679 -31.50 15.49 -17.44
CA ARG A 679 -32.48 14.41 -17.24
C ARG A 679 -32.05 13.38 -16.20
N LEU A 680 -30.75 13.04 -16.15
CA LEU A 680 -30.25 11.86 -15.42
C LEU A 680 -29.40 12.20 -14.21
N ALA A 681 -28.73 13.35 -14.15
CA ALA A 681 -27.80 13.65 -13.05
C ALA A 681 -28.47 13.63 -11.67
N ALA A 682 -29.60 14.32 -11.49
CA ALA A 682 -30.28 14.36 -10.19
C ALA A 682 -30.84 12.97 -9.78
N PRO A 683 -31.57 12.24 -10.63
CA PRO A 683 -31.98 10.87 -10.32
C PRO A 683 -30.82 9.93 -10.04
N ALA A 684 -29.71 10.02 -10.80
CA ALA A 684 -28.53 9.19 -10.59
C ALA A 684 -27.84 9.48 -9.25
N LEU A 685 -27.72 10.75 -8.87
CA LEU A 685 -27.18 11.14 -7.56
C LEU A 685 -28.03 10.60 -6.41
N VAL A 686 -29.36 10.71 -6.50
CA VAL A 686 -30.29 10.14 -5.51
C VAL A 686 -30.17 8.62 -5.48
N GLY A 687 -30.18 7.97 -6.64
CA GLY A 687 -30.07 6.51 -6.77
C GLY A 687 -28.76 5.98 -6.19
N VAL A 688 -27.62 6.59 -6.51
CA VAL A 688 -26.31 6.21 -5.95
C VAL A 688 -26.25 6.46 -4.44
N THR A 689 -26.86 7.54 -3.95
CA THR A 689 -26.96 7.79 -2.49
C THR A 689 -27.70 6.65 -1.81
N ILE A 690 -28.88 6.26 -2.32
CA ILE A 690 -29.68 5.15 -1.77
C ILE A 690 -28.91 3.83 -1.87
N LEU A 691 -28.33 3.51 -3.03
CA LEU A 691 -27.59 2.26 -3.19
C LEU A 691 -26.34 2.19 -2.30
N SER A 692 -25.70 3.33 -2.02
CA SER A 692 -24.51 3.40 -1.17
C SER A 692 -24.79 3.19 0.32
N THR A 693 -26.04 3.36 0.77
CA THR A 693 -26.47 3.07 2.15
C THR A 693 -26.92 1.63 2.34
N LEU A 694 -27.17 0.89 1.25
CA LEU A 694 -27.48 -0.53 1.30
C LEU A 694 -26.20 -1.36 1.59
N PRO A 695 -26.30 -2.47 2.33
CA PRO A 695 -25.18 -3.36 2.62
C PRO A 695 -24.85 -4.24 1.40
N LEU A 696 -24.46 -3.62 0.29
CA LEU A 696 -24.08 -4.29 -0.94
C LEU A 696 -22.72 -4.97 -0.79
N PRO A 697 -22.43 -6.05 -1.55
CA PRO A 697 -21.13 -6.69 -1.54
C PRO A 697 -20.02 -5.68 -1.82
N ARG A 698 -18.86 -5.86 -1.15
CA ARG A 698 -17.74 -4.91 -1.24
C ARG A 698 -17.24 -4.67 -2.67
N SER A 699 -17.50 -5.58 -3.60
CA SER A 699 -17.15 -5.43 -5.02
C SER A 699 -18.03 -4.44 -5.79
N PHE A 700 -19.12 -3.96 -5.21
CA PHE A 700 -20.06 -3.02 -5.84
C PHE A 700 -19.76 -1.56 -5.47
N LEU A 701 -20.11 -0.64 -6.37
CA LEU A 701 -19.94 0.81 -6.22
C LEU A 701 -18.50 1.16 -5.79
N LEU A 702 -18.34 1.90 -4.70
CA LEU A 702 -17.06 2.32 -4.12
C LEU A 702 -16.58 1.41 -2.97
N GLY A 703 -17.24 0.26 -2.76
CA GLY A 703 -16.85 -0.70 -1.71
C GLY A 703 -17.10 -0.24 -0.27
N VAL A 704 -18.07 0.66 -0.07
CA VAL A 704 -18.42 1.24 1.25
C VAL A 704 -19.36 0.36 2.10
N ASN A 705 -19.93 -0.71 1.53
CA ASN A 705 -20.71 -1.74 2.25
C ASN A 705 -21.84 -1.19 3.16
N GLY A 706 -22.47 -0.06 2.78
CA GLY A 706 -23.56 0.54 3.55
C GLY A 706 -23.14 1.37 4.77
N GLU A 707 -21.84 1.65 4.96
CA GLU A 707 -21.39 2.49 6.07
C GLU A 707 -21.83 3.94 5.88
N SER A 708 -22.75 4.42 6.73
CA SER A 708 -23.42 5.72 6.57
C SER A 708 -22.46 6.91 6.46
N VAL A 709 -21.33 6.88 7.17
CA VAL A 709 -20.27 7.90 7.11
C VAL A 709 -19.62 7.99 5.73
N PHE A 710 -19.47 6.86 5.05
CA PHE A 710 -18.82 6.80 3.74
C PHE A 710 -19.81 6.79 2.57
N SER A 711 -21.08 6.46 2.80
CA SER A 711 -22.14 6.52 1.78
C SER A 711 -22.24 7.90 1.12
N ILE A 712 -22.03 8.99 1.86
CA ILE A 712 -22.03 10.36 1.31
C ILE A 712 -20.93 10.62 0.28
N LEU A 713 -19.85 9.84 0.28
CA LEU A 713 -18.76 9.97 -0.69
C LEU A 713 -19.19 9.53 -2.10
N ALA A 714 -20.18 8.65 -2.21
CA ALA A 714 -20.67 8.15 -3.48
C ALA A 714 -21.30 9.26 -4.36
N PRO A 715 -22.31 10.04 -3.92
CA PRO A 715 -22.81 11.15 -4.73
C PRO A 715 -21.75 12.21 -5.03
N ILE A 716 -20.80 12.46 -4.12
CA ILE A 716 -19.69 13.40 -4.34
C ILE A 716 -18.77 12.91 -5.47
N CYS A 717 -18.38 11.64 -5.46
CA CYS A 717 -17.53 11.05 -6.49
C CYS A 717 -18.23 11.01 -7.86
N LEU A 718 -19.55 10.74 -7.89
CA LEU A 718 -20.33 10.78 -9.13
C LEU A 718 -20.43 12.19 -9.69
N ALA A 719 -20.70 13.18 -8.84
CA ALA A 719 -20.71 14.58 -9.27
C ALA A 719 -19.35 14.97 -9.86
N LEU A 720 -18.24 14.65 -9.17
CA LEU A 720 -16.89 14.94 -9.66
C LEU A 720 -16.61 14.26 -11.00
N ALA A 721 -17.03 13.00 -11.18
CA ALA A 721 -16.92 12.29 -12.45
C ALA A 721 -17.67 12.99 -13.59
N ILE A 722 -18.94 13.38 -13.37
CA ILE A 722 -19.73 14.14 -14.35
C ILE A 722 -19.04 15.46 -14.69
N MET A 723 -18.51 16.16 -13.69
CA MET A 723 -17.82 17.43 -13.89
C MET A 723 -16.55 17.28 -14.74
N THR A 724 -15.75 16.23 -14.50
CA THR A 724 -14.55 15.94 -15.32
C THR A 724 -14.88 15.62 -16.78
N VAL A 725 -15.99 14.92 -17.02
CA VAL A 725 -16.45 14.63 -18.39
C VAL A 725 -16.85 15.93 -19.07
N GLY A 726 -17.52 16.83 -18.36
CA GLY A 726 -17.83 18.17 -18.87
C GLY A 726 -16.58 18.97 -19.26
N CYS A 727 -15.52 18.95 -18.44
CA CYS A 727 -14.22 19.53 -18.81
C CYS A 727 -13.63 18.88 -20.06
N SER A 728 -13.73 17.55 -20.19
CA SER A 728 -13.25 16.83 -21.37
C SER A 728 -14.00 17.23 -22.65
N CYS A 729 -15.32 17.42 -22.56
CA CYS A 729 -16.15 17.94 -23.66
C CYS A 729 -15.76 19.37 -24.05
N TYR A 730 -15.42 20.22 -23.09
CA TYR A 730 -14.94 21.58 -23.36
C TYR A 730 -13.59 21.55 -24.07
N VAL A 731 -12.63 20.78 -23.56
CA VAL A 731 -11.31 20.59 -24.18
C VAL A 731 -11.44 20.06 -25.61
N LEU A 732 -12.27 19.04 -25.83
CA LEU A 732 -12.54 18.50 -27.15
C LEU A 732 -13.13 19.55 -28.10
N SER A 733 -14.06 20.38 -27.62
CA SER A 733 -14.68 21.45 -28.43
C SER A 733 -13.69 22.55 -28.81
N VAL A 734 -12.83 22.97 -27.86
CA VAL A 734 -11.76 23.93 -28.13
C VAL A 734 -10.75 23.36 -29.12
N PHE A 735 -10.36 22.09 -28.96
CA PHE A 735 -9.47 21.40 -29.88
C PHE A 735 -10.05 21.35 -31.30
N GLN A 736 -11.32 20.98 -31.44
CA GLN A 736 -12.03 20.97 -32.72
C GLN A 736 -12.09 22.36 -33.36
N TRP A 737 -12.33 23.41 -32.57
CA TRP A 737 -12.33 24.78 -33.04
C TRP A 737 -10.95 25.21 -33.57
N ILE A 738 -9.87 24.89 -32.86
CA ILE A 738 -8.49 25.16 -33.30
C ILE A 738 -8.18 24.39 -34.60
N CYS A 739 -8.50 23.09 -34.66
CA CYS A 739 -8.25 22.27 -35.85
C CYS A 739 -9.03 22.77 -37.08
N SER A 740 -10.29 23.17 -36.90
CA SER A 740 -11.10 23.76 -37.96
C SER A 740 -10.52 25.09 -38.44
N GLY A 741 -10.08 25.95 -37.51
CA GLY A 741 -9.39 27.19 -37.84
C GLY A 741 -8.09 26.97 -38.63
N LEU A 742 -7.26 26.01 -38.20
CA LEU A 742 -6.02 25.65 -38.88
C LEU A 742 -6.28 25.06 -40.28
N TYR A 743 -7.30 24.23 -40.42
CA TYR A 743 -7.70 23.69 -41.73
C TYR A 743 -8.16 24.79 -42.68
N ASN A 744 -9.02 25.70 -42.21
CA ASN A 744 -9.49 26.82 -43.02
C ASN A 744 -8.31 27.71 -43.45
N LEU A 745 -7.31 27.90 -42.59
CA LEU A 745 -6.07 28.61 -42.92
C LEU A 745 -5.24 27.84 -43.97
N LEU A 746 -5.04 26.53 -43.81
CA LEU A 746 -4.29 25.70 -44.76
C LEU A 746 -4.99 25.60 -46.11
N HIS A 747 -6.31 25.56 -46.13
CA HIS A 747 -7.14 25.60 -47.34
C HIS A 747 -7.04 26.96 -48.02
N ALA A 748 -7.07 28.06 -47.26
CA ALA A 748 -6.89 29.41 -47.80
C ALA A 748 -5.48 29.63 -48.41
N VAL A 749 -4.47 28.93 -47.91
CA VAL A 749 -3.08 28.98 -48.43
C VAL A 749 -2.83 27.94 -49.55
N GLY A 750 -3.85 27.18 -49.95
CA GLY A 750 -3.74 26.19 -51.05
C GLY A 750 -2.91 24.95 -50.71
N LEU A 751 -2.59 24.73 -49.43
CA LEU A 751 -1.84 23.57 -48.93
C LEU A 751 -2.74 22.39 -48.58
N ALA A 752 -4.05 22.61 -48.45
CA ALA A 752 -5.04 21.55 -48.28
C ALA A 752 -5.81 21.33 -49.59
N THR A 753 -5.80 20.11 -50.11
CA THR A 753 -6.63 19.69 -51.25
C THR A 753 -7.83 18.92 -50.73
N ASP A 754 -8.99 19.07 -51.37
CA ASP A 754 -10.17 18.25 -51.08
C ASP A 754 -9.80 16.77 -51.22
N LEU A 755 -9.83 16.05 -50.09
CA LEU A 755 -9.59 14.61 -50.07
C LEU A 755 -10.76 13.90 -50.78
N ASP A 756 -10.51 13.42 -52.00
CA ASP A 756 -11.44 12.60 -52.77
C ASP A 756 -11.79 11.31 -52.01
N ASN A 757 -13.02 11.24 -51.50
CA ASN A 757 -13.53 10.28 -50.52
C ASN A 757 -13.76 8.85 -51.08
N ARG A 758 -13.13 8.47 -52.20
CA ARG A 758 -13.40 7.21 -52.92
C ARG A 758 -12.34 6.10 -52.78
N ARG A 759 -11.22 6.31 -52.05
CA ARG A 759 -10.17 5.27 -51.89
C ARG A 759 -9.92 4.90 -50.42
N PRO A 760 -9.78 3.60 -50.07
CA PRO A 760 -9.44 3.17 -48.72
C PRO A 760 -7.97 3.50 -48.37
N PRO A 761 -7.67 3.96 -47.14
CA PRO A 761 -6.39 4.57 -46.78
C PRO A 761 -5.32 3.56 -46.34
N PHE A 762 -5.28 2.35 -46.92
CA PHE A 762 -4.39 1.28 -46.41
C PHE A 762 -2.89 1.46 -46.75
N THR A 763 -2.45 2.60 -47.29
CA THR A 763 -1.09 2.71 -47.86
C THR A 763 -0.13 3.72 -47.23
N ARG A 764 -0.40 4.38 -46.08
CA ARG A 764 0.58 5.34 -45.52
C ARG A 764 0.68 5.37 -43.99
N SER A 765 1.78 4.76 -43.50
CA SER A 765 2.52 4.93 -42.23
C SER A 765 1.76 4.97 -40.89
N PHE A 766 2.12 4.08 -39.97
CA PHE A 766 1.17 3.36 -39.11
C PHE A 766 0.93 3.89 -37.68
N MET A 767 1.46 5.05 -37.25
CA MET A 767 1.22 5.50 -35.85
C MET A 767 1.02 7.00 -35.67
N VAL A 768 1.78 7.85 -36.36
CA VAL A 768 1.60 9.31 -36.31
C VAL A 768 0.40 9.75 -37.16
N PHE A 769 -0.02 8.89 -38.10
CA PHE A 769 -1.16 9.12 -38.98
C PHE A 769 -2.50 9.09 -38.24
N HIS A 770 -2.71 8.31 -37.18
CA HIS A 770 -4.07 8.18 -36.61
C HIS A 770 -4.53 9.35 -35.73
N LEU A 771 -3.63 10.01 -35.00
CA LEU A 771 -3.95 11.26 -34.29
C LEU A 771 -4.16 12.42 -35.28
N PHE A 772 -3.32 12.48 -36.32
CA PHE A 772 -3.38 13.50 -37.35
C PHE A 772 -4.56 13.31 -38.30
N VAL A 773 -4.91 12.06 -38.65
CA VAL A 773 -6.03 11.69 -39.52
C VAL A 773 -7.34 11.66 -38.76
N GLY A 774 -7.36 11.34 -37.47
CA GLY A 774 -8.55 11.58 -36.64
C GLY A 774 -8.93 13.06 -36.64
N ALA A 775 -7.96 13.96 -36.45
CA ALA A 775 -8.16 15.40 -36.56
C ALA A 775 -8.55 15.83 -38.00
N LEU A 776 -7.92 15.26 -39.03
CA LEU A 776 -8.19 15.60 -40.44
C LEU A 776 -9.54 15.07 -40.94
N VAL A 777 -10.00 13.89 -40.48
CA VAL A 777 -11.29 13.28 -40.81
C VAL A 777 -12.45 14.01 -40.10
N ILE A 778 -12.23 14.51 -38.89
CA ILE A 778 -13.21 15.34 -38.18
C ILE A 778 -13.47 16.65 -38.93
N VAL A 779 -12.44 17.22 -39.58
CA VAL A 779 -12.57 18.49 -40.30
C VAL A 779 -13.12 18.33 -41.73
N THR A 780 -13.00 17.15 -42.34
CA THR A 780 -13.37 16.91 -43.75
C THR A 780 -14.63 16.04 -43.96
N SER A 781 -15.28 15.56 -42.89
CA SER A 781 -16.44 14.66 -42.98
C SER A 781 -17.79 15.38 -42.86
N ARG A 782 -18.87 14.76 -43.39
CA ARG A 782 -20.26 15.24 -43.22
C ARG A 782 -20.56 15.48 -41.73
N VAL A 783 -21.38 16.49 -41.42
CA VAL A 783 -21.69 16.93 -40.04
C VAL A 783 -22.05 15.78 -39.08
N HIS A 784 -22.80 14.77 -39.51
CA HIS A 784 -23.16 13.63 -38.66
C HIS A 784 -22.01 12.64 -38.39
N LEU A 785 -21.15 12.42 -39.39
CA LEU A 785 -19.95 11.57 -39.25
C LEU A 785 -18.96 12.19 -38.26
N ALA A 786 -18.78 13.52 -38.35
CA ALA A 786 -17.91 14.27 -37.44
C ALA A 786 -18.40 14.16 -35.98
N ARG A 787 -19.71 14.22 -35.76
CA ARG A 787 -20.31 14.10 -34.41
C ARG A 787 -20.17 12.69 -33.83
N GLN A 788 -20.41 11.65 -34.64
CA GLN A 788 -20.18 10.25 -34.22
C GLN A 788 -18.71 10.01 -33.88
N ALA A 789 -17.79 10.45 -34.73
CA ALA A 789 -16.36 10.35 -34.50
C ALA A 789 -15.93 11.08 -33.21
N SER A 790 -16.56 12.20 -32.89
CA SER A 790 -16.29 12.96 -31.65
C SER A 790 -16.66 12.17 -30.39
N HIS A 791 -17.80 11.46 -30.42
CA HIS A 791 -18.24 10.61 -29.30
C HIS A 791 -17.37 9.36 -29.14
N LEU A 792 -16.96 8.75 -30.25
CA LEU A 792 -16.01 7.64 -30.24
C LEU A 792 -14.65 8.10 -29.70
N LEU A 793 -14.14 9.24 -30.15
CA LEU A 793 -12.89 9.83 -29.68
C LEU A 793 -12.93 10.12 -28.17
N LEU A 794 -14.03 10.69 -27.68
CA LEU A 794 -14.21 10.92 -26.24
C LEU A 794 -14.19 9.60 -25.44
N THR A 795 -14.83 8.55 -25.97
CA THR A 795 -14.82 7.22 -25.33
C THR A 795 -13.43 6.61 -25.32
N MET A 796 -12.71 6.69 -26.44
CA MET A 796 -11.34 6.20 -26.56
C MET A 796 -10.38 6.96 -25.63
N PHE A 797 -10.55 8.27 -25.48
CA PHE A 797 -9.77 9.08 -24.55
C PHE A 797 -9.89 8.57 -23.10
N TRP A 798 -11.10 8.26 -22.65
CA TRP A 798 -11.34 7.72 -21.31
C TRP A 798 -10.99 6.23 -21.17
N MET A 799 -10.93 5.46 -22.26
CA MET A 799 -10.46 4.06 -22.23
C MET A 799 -8.94 3.95 -22.28
N LEU A 800 -8.24 4.97 -22.81
CA LEU A 800 -6.80 4.94 -23.03
C LEU A 800 -6.00 4.62 -21.75
N PRO A 801 -6.28 5.20 -20.56
CA PRO A 801 -5.53 4.87 -19.35
C PRO A 801 -5.62 3.41 -18.91
N LEU A 802 -6.68 2.68 -19.30
CA LEU A 802 -6.84 1.27 -18.98
C LEU A 802 -5.96 0.36 -19.85
N ILE A 803 -5.70 0.76 -21.09
CA ILE A 803 -5.03 -0.07 -22.10
C ILE A 803 -3.58 0.36 -22.30
N ALA A 804 -3.29 1.66 -22.15
CA ALA A 804 -1.97 2.23 -22.42
C ALA A 804 -0.84 1.49 -21.68
N PRO A 805 -0.98 1.09 -20.41
CA PRO A 805 0.08 0.34 -19.75
C PRO A 805 0.32 -1.05 -20.37
N VAL A 806 -0.75 -1.77 -20.72
CA VAL A 806 -0.66 -3.06 -21.41
C VAL A 806 0.00 -2.90 -22.79
N LEU A 807 -0.35 -1.84 -23.51
CA LEU A 807 0.24 -1.53 -24.82
C LEU A 807 1.72 -1.16 -24.72
N ILE A 808 2.12 -0.45 -23.66
CA ILE A 808 3.53 -0.18 -23.35
C ILE A 808 4.28 -1.48 -23.07
N VAL A 809 3.71 -2.39 -22.26
CA VAL A 809 4.31 -3.73 -22.02
C VAL A 809 4.44 -4.50 -23.32
N TRP A 810 3.42 -4.48 -24.17
CA TRP A 810 3.43 -5.16 -25.47
C TRP A 810 4.52 -4.62 -26.39
N ALA A 811 4.58 -3.30 -26.59
CA ALA A 811 5.58 -2.66 -27.43
C ALA A 811 7.01 -2.96 -26.94
N ARG A 812 7.23 -2.94 -25.62
CA ARG A 812 8.52 -3.33 -25.02
C ARG A 812 8.85 -4.80 -25.21
N THR A 813 7.85 -5.69 -25.06
CA THR A 813 8.04 -7.13 -25.25
C THR A 813 8.37 -7.46 -26.71
N LEU A 814 7.78 -6.74 -27.67
CA LEU A 814 8.07 -6.89 -29.10
C LEU A 814 9.51 -6.48 -29.44
N VAL A 815 10.01 -5.42 -28.82
CA VAL A 815 11.41 -4.96 -28.98
C VAL A 815 12.41 -5.97 -28.40
N THR A 816 12.08 -6.63 -27.29
CA THR A 816 13.01 -7.48 -26.53
C THR A 816 12.96 -8.96 -26.91
N ALA A 817 11.77 -9.50 -27.17
CA ALA A 817 11.56 -10.93 -27.44
C ALA A 817 11.26 -11.23 -28.94
N GLY A 818 11.17 -10.21 -29.79
CA GLY A 818 10.90 -10.34 -31.22
C GLY A 818 9.46 -10.75 -31.56
N LEU A 819 9.23 -11.09 -32.84
CA LEU A 819 7.90 -11.39 -33.39
C LEU A 819 7.25 -12.69 -32.86
N THR A 820 8.02 -13.57 -32.20
CA THR A 820 7.53 -14.87 -31.74
C THR A 820 6.56 -14.78 -30.56
N THR A 821 6.61 -13.71 -29.76
CA THR A 821 5.70 -13.46 -28.62
C THR A 821 4.55 -12.52 -28.97
N SER A 822 4.55 -11.94 -30.18
CA SER A 822 3.61 -10.90 -30.59
C SER A 822 2.18 -11.42 -30.83
N PHE A 823 1.96 -12.74 -30.79
CA PHE A 823 0.67 -13.39 -31.04
C PHE A 823 0.21 -14.35 -29.93
N ASP A 824 0.89 -14.38 -28.78
CA ASP A 824 0.37 -15.10 -27.60
C ASP A 824 -0.86 -14.37 -27.05
N GLY A 825 -1.79 -15.12 -26.44
CA GLY A 825 -3.21 -14.77 -26.24
C GLY A 825 -3.56 -13.35 -25.77
N ASP A 826 -2.68 -12.68 -25.03
CA ASP A 826 -2.91 -11.31 -24.52
C ASP A 826 -2.41 -10.17 -25.39
N HIS A 827 -1.66 -10.51 -26.41
CA HIS A 827 -1.04 -9.61 -27.38
C HIS A 827 -1.70 -9.68 -28.76
N ASN A 828 -2.85 -10.34 -28.82
CA ASN A 828 -3.61 -10.51 -30.04
C ASN A 828 -4.13 -9.16 -30.56
N ILE A 829 -3.58 -8.70 -31.69
CA ILE A 829 -4.01 -7.48 -32.39
C ILE A 829 -5.51 -7.48 -32.72
N LEU A 830 -6.15 -8.67 -32.78
CA LEU A 830 -7.59 -8.82 -32.92
C LEU A 830 -8.36 -8.20 -31.75
N LYS A 831 -7.75 -8.05 -30.56
CA LYS A 831 -8.36 -7.37 -29.40
C LYS A 831 -8.67 -5.89 -29.68
N VAL A 832 -7.98 -5.23 -30.61
CA VAL A 832 -8.24 -3.81 -30.96
C VAL A 832 -8.90 -3.68 -32.35
N MET A 833 -9.00 -4.78 -33.10
CA MET A 833 -9.51 -4.79 -34.48
C MET A 833 -10.88 -4.14 -34.62
N PHE A 834 -11.85 -4.45 -33.75
CA PHE A 834 -13.18 -3.83 -33.85
C PHE A 834 -13.17 -2.34 -33.53
N VAL A 835 -12.28 -1.88 -32.65
CA VAL A 835 -12.09 -0.45 -32.37
C VAL A 835 -11.53 0.25 -33.61
N VAL A 836 -10.48 -0.31 -34.23
CA VAL A 836 -9.90 0.24 -35.47
C VAL A 836 -10.92 0.25 -36.60
N MET A 837 -11.65 -0.86 -36.80
CA MET A 837 -12.72 -0.94 -37.79
C MET A 837 -13.85 0.06 -37.49
N SER A 838 -14.16 0.35 -36.22
CA SER A 838 -15.18 1.35 -35.88
C SER A 838 -14.79 2.77 -36.25
N VAL A 839 -13.50 3.09 -36.28
CA VAL A 839 -12.97 4.39 -36.73
C VAL A 839 -13.00 4.49 -38.26
N GLU A 840 -12.67 3.40 -38.95
CA GLU A 840 -12.57 3.35 -40.41
C GLU A 840 -13.92 3.19 -41.12
N LEU A 841 -14.87 2.45 -40.50
CA LEU A 841 -16.19 2.22 -41.06
C LEU A 841 -17.03 3.49 -40.97
N ARG A 842 -17.15 4.15 -42.13
CA ARG A 842 -18.12 5.21 -42.37
C ARG A 842 -19.45 4.58 -42.77
N VAL A 843 -20.56 5.23 -42.39
CA VAL A 843 -21.93 5.10 -42.95
C VAL A 843 -22.95 4.27 -42.14
N LEU A 844 -23.59 4.96 -41.19
CA LEU A 844 -25.02 5.31 -41.02
C LEU A 844 -26.20 4.34 -41.32
N ASP A 845 -26.05 3.13 -41.86
CA ASP A 845 -27.24 2.39 -42.38
C ASP A 845 -27.64 1.08 -41.65
N ALA A 846 -27.22 0.83 -40.40
CA ALA A 846 -27.45 -0.48 -39.77
C ALA A 846 -27.62 -0.50 -38.21
N PRO A 847 -28.06 -1.63 -37.61
CA PRO A 847 -28.94 -1.70 -36.44
C PRO A 847 -28.40 -0.96 -35.22
N SER A 848 -29.18 0.03 -34.80
CA SER A 848 -28.73 1.13 -33.98
C SER A 848 -29.31 1.11 -32.56
N ASN A 849 -30.37 0.32 -32.32
CA ASN A 849 -30.89 0.03 -30.97
C ASN A 849 -29.92 -0.89 -30.20
N SER A 850 -29.36 -1.91 -30.85
CA SER A 850 -28.39 -2.82 -30.23
C SER A 850 -27.14 -2.07 -29.75
N VAL A 851 -26.63 -1.13 -30.55
CA VAL A 851 -25.47 -0.29 -30.18
C VAL A 851 -25.81 0.62 -29.00
N ALA A 852 -26.98 1.28 -29.01
CA ALA A 852 -27.45 2.09 -27.89
C ALA A 852 -27.57 1.26 -26.59
N SER A 853 -28.17 0.08 -26.66
CA SER A 853 -28.31 -0.84 -25.51
C SER A 853 -26.96 -1.34 -25.00
N CYS A 854 -26.00 -1.62 -25.88
CA CYS A 854 -24.64 -2.00 -25.47
C CYS A 854 -23.93 -0.87 -24.71
N TYR A 855 -24.01 0.37 -25.19
CA TYR A 855 -23.45 1.52 -24.47
C TYR A 855 -24.17 1.81 -23.14
N ALA A 856 -25.48 1.60 -23.07
CA ALA A 856 -26.22 1.67 -21.81
C ALA A 856 -25.78 0.59 -20.81
N GLY A 857 -25.55 -0.64 -21.29
CA GLY A 857 -24.98 -1.73 -20.51
C GLY A 857 -23.57 -1.42 -20.01
N LEU A 858 -22.70 -0.87 -20.86
CA LEU A 858 -21.37 -0.38 -20.47
C LEU A 858 -21.48 0.67 -19.37
N SER A 859 -22.41 1.62 -19.48
CA SER A 859 -22.65 2.65 -18.46
C SER A 859 -23.05 2.04 -17.11
N SER A 860 -23.99 1.08 -17.12
CA SER A 860 -24.44 0.41 -15.89
C SER A 860 -23.34 -0.42 -15.23
N ILE A 861 -22.56 -1.17 -16.03
CA ILE A 861 -21.46 -1.99 -15.50
C ILE A 861 -20.32 -1.10 -14.99
N ALA A 862 -19.99 -0.02 -15.70
CA ALA A 862 -19.02 0.98 -15.26
C ALA A 862 -19.44 1.65 -13.94
N MET A 863 -20.74 1.89 -13.73
CA MET A 863 -21.27 2.45 -12.50
C MET A 863 -21.21 1.45 -11.33
N LEU A 864 -21.66 0.21 -11.54
CA LEU A 864 -21.84 -0.77 -10.46
C LEU A 864 -20.58 -1.54 -10.11
N LEU A 865 -19.78 -1.93 -11.11
CA LEU A 865 -18.64 -2.84 -10.98
C LEU A 865 -17.33 -2.21 -11.44
N GLY A 866 -17.39 -1.15 -12.23
CA GLY A 866 -16.23 -0.48 -12.83
C GLY A 866 -15.14 -0.06 -11.83
N PRO A 867 -15.45 0.52 -10.66
CA PRO A 867 -14.43 0.88 -9.67
C PRO A 867 -13.61 -0.31 -9.17
N ARG A 868 -14.15 -1.53 -9.25
CA ARG A 868 -13.50 -2.77 -8.80
C ARG A 868 -12.91 -3.59 -9.94
N TYR A 869 -13.57 -3.63 -11.09
CA TYR A 869 -13.24 -4.50 -12.22
C TYR A 869 -13.01 -3.67 -13.49
N THR A 870 -12.03 -2.77 -13.46
CA THR A 870 -11.75 -1.84 -14.57
C THR A 870 -11.37 -2.56 -15.86
N TYR A 871 -10.73 -3.74 -15.79
CA TYR A 871 -10.43 -4.60 -16.95
C TYR A 871 -11.65 -5.01 -17.78
N VAL A 872 -12.83 -5.13 -17.16
CA VAL A 872 -14.08 -5.52 -17.84
C VAL A 872 -14.59 -4.39 -18.75
N LEU A 873 -14.30 -3.14 -18.42
CA LEU A 873 -14.84 -1.98 -19.12
C LEU A 873 -14.36 -1.91 -20.57
N TYR A 874 -13.08 -2.20 -20.81
CA TYR A 874 -12.54 -2.22 -22.16
C TYR A 874 -13.10 -3.39 -22.99
N LEU A 875 -13.27 -4.57 -22.37
CA LEU A 875 -13.86 -5.72 -23.04
C LEU A 875 -15.27 -5.41 -23.53
N ILE A 876 -16.11 -4.80 -22.68
CA ILE A 876 -17.48 -4.41 -23.06
C ILE A 876 -17.45 -3.30 -24.12
N PHE A 877 -16.55 -2.32 -24.00
CA PHE A 877 -16.39 -1.30 -25.04
C PHE A 877 -16.06 -1.91 -26.40
N ASN A 878 -15.17 -2.90 -26.43
CA ASN A 878 -14.85 -3.62 -27.65
C ASN A 878 -16.05 -4.41 -28.21
N VAL A 879 -16.90 -4.97 -27.34
CA VAL A 879 -18.19 -5.56 -27.74
C VAL A 879 -19.12 -4.50 -28.34
N CYS A 880 -19.18 -3.29 -27.77
CA CYS A 880 -19.96 -2.18 -28.35
C CYS A 880 -19.48 -1.85 -29.77
N CYS A 881 -18.16 -1.76 -29.96
CA CYS A 881 -17.53 -1.59 -31.28
C CYS A 881 -17.83 -2.75 -32.23
N ALA A 882 -17.77 -4.00 -31.75
CA ALA A 882 -18.10 -5.17 -32.57
C ALA A 882 -19.57 -5.17 -33.00
N CYS A 883 -20.50 -4.84 -32.10
CA CYS A 883 -21.92 -4.68 -32.43
C CYS A 883 -22.14 -3.61 -33.50
N PHE A 884 -21.41 -2.48 -33.41
CA PHE A 884 -21.44 -1.45 -34.45
C PHE A 884 -20.90 -1.97 -35.79
N VAL A 885 -19.72 -2.60 -35.81
CA VAL A 885 -19.09 -3.13 -37.02
C VAL A 885 -19.96 -4.19 -37.71
N ILE A 886 -20.43 -5.19 -36.95
CA ILE A 886 -21.29 -6.27 -37.44
C ILE A 886 -22.61 -5.69 -37.94
N GLY A 887 -23.18 -4.74 -37.19
CA GLY A 887 -24.35 -4.00 -37.59
C GLY A 887 -24.15 -3.42 -38.98
N THR A 888 -23.16 -2.54 -39.15
CA THR A 888 -22.85 -1.84 -40.41
C THR A 888 -22.67 -2.80 -41.57
N ILE A 889 -21.94 -3.91 -41.38
CA ILE A 889 -21.72 -4.94 -42.42
C ILE A 889 -23.05 -5.62 -42.81
N MET A 890 -23.92 -5.93 -41.85
CA MET A 890 -25.21 -6.56 -42.11
C MET A 890 -26.22 -5.61 -42.76
N GLY A 891 -26.20 -4.33 -42.41
CA GLY A 891 -27.07 -3.32 -43.02
C GLY A 891 -26.64 -2.93 -44.43
N SER A 892 -25.34 -2.89 -44.73
CA SER A 892 -24.83 -2.67 -46.09
C SER A 892 -25.20 -3.77 -47.10
N ARG A 893 -25.66 -4.93 -46.61
CA ARG A 893 -26.12 -6.06 -47.45
C ARG A 893 -27.64 -6.05 -47.70
N ARG A 894 -28.39 -5.15 -47.04
CA ARG A 894 -29.80 -4.87 -47.31
C ARG A 894 -29.90 -3.60 -48.14
#